data_AF-A0A1G7CKU4-F1
#
_entry.id   AF-A0A1G7CKU4-F1
#
_cell.length_a   1.000
_cell.length_b   1.000
_cell.length_c   1.000
_cell.angle_alpha   90.00
_cell.angle_beta   90.00
_cell.angle_gamma   90.00
#
_symmetry.space_group_name_H-M   'P 1'
#
loop_
_entity.id
_entity.type
_entity.pdbx_description
1 polymer ?
#
loop_
_entity_poly.entity_id
_entity_poly.type
_entity_poly.pdbx_seq_one_letter_code
_entity_poly.pdbx_strand_id
1 'polypeptide(L)'
;MSTGTSTDQAGASAYRDTENTCHAATTWRSGRGGGWRGGRGGGWRSGRPRWARPCVFGISLLPCVFLLVFFAWPVLAMLGKGIGAHAAAASVLSNPRTWKIFGQTLWMAAAGTIGSLFFGIPGAYVLYRLRLPGRRFWRALSMIPFVLPTVVVGVAFRALLGPAGPYGFLHLDKSTWAVVAAMVFFNFGVVVRTVGSLWETLPPHNDAARTLGASPARAFFTVTLPELAPAIAAAGAMVFLFCSTAYGLVRTLGTPGYGTLETEIYTQTNTFLDLESAAIYSALQLVVVLVAVAVANYFRNRTPLALRRRPLRRPGRADVPAIAITGFALVFLLAVPIANLVLASLRRGPAWSLANYTDLARAAAGGISVLEALWNSVRAALGAAAVALIIGAILAFVLSRGVASNPPPARSGQRGQHRQNSPQVRSGRIGRWWWQALEGLSLMPLGISAVTLGFGTFLTLRLAVENTQILVPAVQAVVALPLVTRAMLPVLRAINPRLREAAACLGAGPVRSFLTVDARMALPALGVAAGFGLAVALGEFGASSFLATGTNQTLPVLIERLINRPGPGNYGMAMAASVILGGLCGGLMLLCESLSTRRPAGADNKRKVVADAAARAGAQSVNAQPASARLGSAQPASAKPASVKPASAQRGSGQLASAKPASAQPASVQPASAQSAGARCAGTNTNHLREGESQDA
;
A
#
# COMPACT_ATOMS: atom_id res chain seq x y z
N MET A 1 -27.21 -82.10 23.52
CA MET A 1 -26.68 -81.35 22.35
C MET A 1 -25.91 -80.16 22.89
N SER A 2 -24.66 -79.84 22.52
CA SER A 2 -23.54 -80.62 21.94
C SER A 2 -22.42 -79.63 21.61
N THR A 3 -21.17 -79.93 22.00
CA THR A 3 -19.88 -79.52 21.36
C THR A 3 -19.64 -78.04 20.97
N GLY A 4 -18.49 -77.41 21.24
CA GLY A 4 -17.22 -77.88 21.83
C GLY A 4 -16.04 -77.02 21.34
N THR A 5 -14.83 -77.28 21.88
CA THR A 5 -13.47 -76.99 21.31
C THR A 5 -13.18 -75.58 20.72
N SER A 6 -12.26 -74.74 21.23
CA SER A 6 -10.80 -74.87 21.52
C SER A 6 -9.88 -74.83 20.28
N THR A 7 -8.64 -74.33 20.45
CA THR A 7 -7.54 -74.11 19.46
C THR A 7 -7.63 -72.82 18.60
N ASP A 8 -6.54 -72.16 18.20
CA ASP A 8 -5.28 -71.87 18.94
C ASP A 8 -4.54 -70.65 18.31
N GLN A 9 -3.39 -70.28 18.91
CA GLN A 9 -2.40 -69.25 18.56
C GLN A 9 -2.23 -68.87 17.07
N ALA A 10 -2.50 -67.60 16.74
CA ALA A 10 -1.74 -66.81 15.75
C ALA A 10 -1.95 -65.29 15.95
N GLY A 11 -0.93 -64.48 15.66
CA GLY A 11 -1.08 -63.02 15.38
C GLY A 11 -0.70 -62.01 16.47
N ALA A 12 -0.43 -62.43 17.71
CA ALA A 12 -0.12 -61.51 18.83
C ALA A 12 1.32 -60.94 18.84
N SER A 13 1.88 -60.55 17.69
CA SER A 13 3.25 -60.02 17.56
C SER A 13 3.37 -58.67 16.82
N ALA A 14 2.32 -58.17 16.17
CA ALA A 14 2.41 -57.04 15.24
C ALA A 14 2.18 -55.63 15.85
N TYR A 15 2.21 -55.46 17.19
CA TYR A 15 1.82 -54.20 17.85
C TYR A 15 2.75 -53.75 19.01
N ARG A 16 4.04 -54.12 18.99
CA ARG A 16 5.03 -53.69 20.02
C ARG A 16 6.29 -52.99 19.51
N ASP A 17 6.60 -53.04 18.22
CA ASP A 17 7.90 -52.58 17.70
C ASP A 17 7.95 -51.10 17.26
N THR A 18 6.87 -50.33 17.42
CA THR A 18 6.80 -48.91 17.00
C THR A 18 7.07 -47.88 18.09
N GLU A 19 7.10 -48.26 19.38
CA GLU A 19 7.38 -47.31 20.47
C GLU A 19 8.86 -47.28 20.92
N ASN A 20 9.59 -48.40 20.79
CA ASN A 20 10.97 -48.52 21.29
C ASN A 20 12.04 -47.78 20.46
N THR A 21 11.73 -47.26 19.27
CA THR A 21 12.70 -46.59 18.39
C THR A 21 12.84 -45.07 18.61
N CYS A 22 12.03 -44.45 19.47
CA CYS A 22 12.08 -42.99 19.72
C CYS A 22 12.80 -42.55 21.02
N HIS A 23 13.15 -43.47 21.94
CA HIS A 23 13.76 -43.10 23.23
C HIS A 23 15.30 -43.19 23.31
N ALA A 24 15.96 -43.71 22.27
CA ALA A 24 17.40 -44.02 22.28
C ALA A 24 18.35 -42.84 21.97
N ALA A 25 17.93 -41.57 22.16
CA ALA A 25 18.67 -40.39 21.68
C ALA A 25 18.92 -39.26 22.71
N THR A 26 18.64 -39.47 24.01
CA THR A 26 18.85 -38.45 25.06
C THR A 26 19.47 -39.00 26.35
N THR A 27 20.72 -39.46 26.28
CA THR A 27 21.55 -39.81 27.45
C THR A 27 22.92 -39.16 27.38
N TRP A 28 23.00 -37.88 27.74
CA TRP A 28 24.25 -37.11 27.79
C TRP A 28 25.11 -37.54 28.98
N ARG A 29 25.79 -38.69 28.85
CA ARG A 29 26.53 -39.34 29.95
C ARG A 29 27.88 -38.65 30.18
N SER A 30 28.03 -37.99 31.33
CA SER A 30 29.23 -37.26 31.74
C SER A 30 30.41 -38.18 32.10
N GLY A 31 31.05 -38.76 31.08
CA GLY A 31 32.31 -39.52 31.21
C GLY A 31 33.54 -38.61 31.29
N ARG A 32 34.52 -38.97 32.12
CA ARG A 32 35.80 -38.26 32.26
C ARG A 32 36.84 -38.80 31.28
N GLY A 33 37.84 -37.97 30.93
CA GLY A 33 39.16 -38.42 30.47
C GLY A 33 39.23 -39.08 29.09
N GLY A 34 39.39 -38.28 28.03
CA GLY A 34 39.67 -38.77 26.68
C GLY A 34 40.20 -37.66 25.78
N GLY A 35 41.52 -37.50 25.71
CA GLY A 35 42.18 -36.39 25.01
C GLY A 35 42.10 -36.49 23.49
N TRP A 36 41.05 -35.95 22.87
CA TRP A 36 40.93 -35.87 21.41
C TRP A 36 41.93 -34.86 20.83
N ARG A 37 43.01 -35.38 20.22
CA ARG A 37 43.93 -34.59 19.39
C ARG A 37 43.18 -33.93 18.23
N GLY A 38 43.56 -32.71 17.89
CA GLY A 38 42.84 -31.88 16.93
C GLY A 38 42.82 -32.41 15.49
N GLY A 39 41.76 -33.14 15.14
CA GLY A 39 41.38 -33.36 13.75
C GLY A 39 41.10 -32.02 13.06
N ARG A 40 41.76 -31.76 11.93
CA ARG A 40 41.69 -30.45 11.25
C ARG A 40 40.25 -30.15 10.86
N GLY A 41 39.74 -28.98 11.27
CA GLY A 41 38.36 -28.58 11.05
C GLY A 41 38.01 -28.47 9.56
N GLY A 42 37.46 -29.54 8.98
CA GLY A 42 36.87 -29.57 7.64
C GLY A 42 35.61 -28.72 7.59
N GLY A 43 35.78 -27.39 7.61
CA GLY A 43 34.69 -26.43 7.61
C GLY A 43 33.81 -26.64 6.37
N TRP A 44 32.55 -27.05 6.59
CA TRP A 44 31.57 -27.33 5.56
C TRP A 44 31.29 -26.06 4.74
N ARG A 45 32.07 -25.87 3.67
CA ARG A 45 31.86 -24.81 2.69
C ARG A 45 30.55 -25.10 1.98
N SER A 46 29.48 -24.47 2.43
CA SER A 46 28.16 -24.46 1.78
C SER A 46 28.28 -23.79 0.41
N GLY A 47 28.70 -24.59 -0.57
CA GLY A 47 28.99 -24.17 -1.93
C GLY A 47 27.73 -23.76 -2.67
N ARG A 48 27.25 -22.52 -2.41
CA ARG A 48 26.17 -21.90 -3.17
C ARG A 48 26.45 -22.10 -4.67
N PRO A 49 25.60 -22.84 -5.42
CA PRO A 49 25.95 -23.31 -6.75
C PRO A 49 26.33 -22.16 -7.68
N ARG A 50 27.56 -22.18 -8.21
CA ARG A 50 28.11 -21.08 -9.03
C ARG A 50 27.26 -20.83 -10.29
N TRP A 51 26.65 -21.87 -10.84
CA TRP A 51 25.72 -21.83 -11.98
C TRP A 51 24.38 -21.13 -11.69
N ALA A 52 23.98 -20.96 -10.42
CA ALA A 52 22.72 -20.28 -10.09
C ALA A 52 22.75 -18.76 -10.37
N ARG A 53 23.92 -18.18 -10.64
CA ARG A 53 24.08 -16.76 -11.03
C ARG A 53 23.73 -16.47 -12.49
N PRO A 54 24.37 -17.09 -13.51
CA PRO A 54 24.05 -16.83 -14.92
C PRO A 54 22.59 -17.09 -15.25
N CYS A 55 21.97 -18.15 -14.70
CA CYS A 55 20.54 -18.43 -14.92
C CYS A 55 19.63 -17.30 -14.40
N VAL A 56 19.96 -16.66 -13.27
CA VAL A 56 19.19 -15.52 -12.75
C VAL A 56 19.37 -14.27 -13.62
N PHE A 57 20.55 -14.05 -14.19
CA PHE A 57 20.77 -12.96 -15.16
C PHE A 57 20.00 -13.20 -16.47
N GLY A 58 20.07 -14.41 -17.04
CA GLY A 58 19.30 -14.76 -18.25
C GLY A 58 17.80 -14.63 -18.04
N ILE A 59 17.28 -15.11 -16.92
CA ILE A 59 15.87 -14.95 -16.53
C ILE A 59 15.49 -13.47 -16.34
N SER A 60 16.40 -12.62 -15.87
CA SER A 60 16.16 -11.17 -15.75
C SER A 60 16.15 -10.42 -17.09
N LEU A 61 16.61 -11.01 -18.20
CA LEU A 61 16.59 -10.37 -19.51
C LEU A 61 15.16 -10.09 -19.99
N LEU A 62 14.22 -11.01 -19.76
CA LEU A 62 12.82 -10.87 -20.20
C LEU A 62 12.12 -9.63 -19.61
N PRO A 63 12.09 -9.39 -18.27
CA PRO A 63 11.52 -8.16 -17.73
C PRO A 63 12.32 -6.90 -18.14
N CYS A 64 13.63 -7.00 -18.33
CA CYS A 64 14.42 -5.87 -18.85
C CYS A 64 14.01 -5.48 -20.27
N VAL A 65 13.90 -6.43 -21.20
CA VAL A 65 13.49 -6.18 -22.59
C VAL A 65 12.04 -5.70 -22.64
N PHE A 66 11.13 -6.29 -21.85
CA PHE A 66 9.75 -5.83 -21.77
C PHE A 66 9.64 -4.37 -21.29
N LEU A 67 10.34 -4.01 -20.21
CA LEU A 67 10.36 -2.63 -19.71
C LEU A 67 11.18 -1.67 -20.60
N LEU A 68 12.13 -2.17 -21.40
CA LEU A 68 12.82 -1.36 -22.40
C LEU A 68 11.86 -0.99 -23.53
N VAL A 69 11.15 -1.97 -24.10
CA VAL A 69 10.27 -1.79 -25.28
C VAL A 69 8.95 -1.09 -24.93
N PHE A 70 8.26 -1.50 -23.86
CA PHE A 70 6.90 -1.00 -23.56
C PHE A 70 6.85 0.12 -22.52
N PHE A 71 8.00 0.54 -21.97
CA PHE A 71 8.06 1.64 -20.99
C PHE A 71 9.15 2.65 -21.32
N ALA A 72 10.42 2.25 -21.31
CA ALA A 72 11.53 3.19 -21.49
C ALA A 72 11.54 3.81 -22.89
N TRP A 73 11.36 3.02 -23.95
CA TRP A 73 11.34 3.51 -25.34
C TRP A 73 10.20 4.52 -25.59
N PRO A 74 8.92 4.22 -25.28
CA PRO A 74 7.82 5.20 -25.30
C PRO A 74 8.14 6.53 -24.60
N VAL A 75 8.68 6.46 -23.36
CA VAL A 75 8.96 7.65 -22.55
C VAL A 75 10.16 8.43 -23.10
N LEU A 76 11.22 7.75 -23.54
CA LEU A 76 12.42 8.39 -24.08
C LEU A 76 12.16 9.04 -25.46
N ALA A 77 11.39 8.40 -26.34
CA ALA A 77 11.02 8.98 -27.63
C ALA A 77 10.10 10.22 -27.47
N MET A 78 9.16 10.15 -26.52
CA MET A 78 8.32 11.29 -26.14
C MET A 78 9.18 12.46 -25.62
N LEU A 79 10.12 12.20 -24.70
CA LEU A 79 11.04 13.23 -24.21
C LEU A 79 11.94 13.77 -25.32
N GLY A 80 12.46 12.91 -26.20
CA GLY A 80 13.26 13.30 -27.36
C GLY A 80 12.52 14.25 -28.29
N LYS A 81 11.23 13.99 -28.57
CA LYS A 81 10.39 14.90 -29.36
C LYS A 81 10.19 16.25 -28.67
N GLY A 82 9.94 16.27 -27.35
CA GLY A 82 9.85 17.52 -26.59
C GLY A 82 11.16 18.32 -26.50
N ILE A 83 12.31 17.63 -26.52
CA ILE A 83 13.64 18.26 -26.51
C ILE A 83 14.00 18.85 -27.87
N GLY A 84 13.76 18.13 -28.97
CA GLY A 84 14.08 18.61 -30.32
C GLY A 84 13.21 19.79 -30.79
N ALA A 85 12.00 19.92 -30.26
CA ALA A 85 11.03 20.95 -30.62
C ALA A 85 11.30 22.32 -29.95
N HIS A 86 12.52 22.86 -30.06
CA HIS A 86 12.94 24.08 -29.35
C HIS A 86 12.01 25.30 -29.55
N ALA A 87 11.49 25.50 -30.77
CA ALA A 87 10.55 26.59 -31.07
C ALA A 87 9.18 26.39 -30.39
N ALA A 88 8.65 25.17 -30.41
CA ALA A 88 7.41 24.82 -29.68
C ALA A 88 7.62 24.89 -28.16
N ALA A 89 8.79 24.52 -27.66
CA ALA A 89 9.13 24.66 -26.25
C ALA A 89 9.09 26.13 -25.81
N ALA A 90 9.60 27.06 -26.62
CA ALA A 90 9.52 28.49 -26.36
C ALA A 90 8.06 29.01 -26.36
N SER A 91 7.24 28.64 -27.35
CA SER A 91 5.84 29.09 -27.44
C SER A 91 4.94 28.49 -26.36
N VAL A 92 5.12 27.21 -26.01
CA VAL A 92 4.35 26.54 -24.94
C VAL A 92 4.75 27.04 -23.56
N LEU A 93 6.04 27.24 -23.29
CA LEU A 93 6.50 27.69 -21.96
C LEU A 93 6.31 29.20 -21.72
N SER A 94 6.21 30.01 -22.76
CA SER A 94 5.82 31.43 -22.63
C SER A 94 4.31 31.63 -22.48
N ASN A 95 3.47 30.66 -22.88
CA ASN A 95 2.02 30.77 -22.81
C ASN A 95 1.50 30.75 -21.35
N PRO A 96 0.78 31.79 -20.88
CA PRO A 96 0.23 31.83 -19.51
C PRO A 96 -0.74 30.69 -19.19
N ARG A 97 -1.42 30.11 -20.21
CA ARG A 97 -2.31 28.95 -20.03
C ARG A 97 -1.54 27.73 -19.52
N THR A 98 -0.31 27.51 -19.98
CA THR A 98 0.55 26.39 -19.55
C THR A 98 0.77 26.43 -18.04
N TRP A 99 1.14 27.60 -17.51
CA TRP A 99 1.35 27.79 -16.08
C TRP A 99 0.06 27.77 -15.26
N LYS A 100 -1.06 28.26 -15.82
CA LYS A 100 -2.39 28.10 -15.21
C LYS A 100 -2.79 26.63 -15.06
N ILE A 101 -2.55 25.80 -16.09
CA ILE A 101 -2.81 24.35 -16.07
C ILE A 101 -1.85 23.61 -15.13
N PHE A 102 -0.57 23.97 -15.12
CA PHE A 102 0.43 23.42 -14.19
C PHE A 102 0.04 23.71 -12.73
N GLY A 103 -0.28 24.99 -12.42
CA GLY A 103 -0.75 25.42 -11.10
C GLY A 103 -2.05 24.75 -10.67
N GLN A 104 -3.03 24.63 -11.59
CA GLN A 104 -4.28 23.91 -11.35
C GLN A 104 -4.03 22.43 -11.03
N THR A 105 -3.11 21.77 -11.76
CA THR A 105 -2.73 20.37 -11.52
C THR A 105 -2.09 20.20 -10.13
N LEU A 106 -1.17 21.08 -9.76
CA LEU A 106 -0.50 21.09 -8.45
C LEU A 106 -1.50 21.37 -7.31
N TRP A 107 -2.41 22.33 -7.49
CA TRP A 107 -3.45 22.69 -6.52
C TRP A 107 -4.45 21.54 -6.30
N MET A 108 -4.98 20.96 -7.37
CA MET A 108 -5.91 19.82 -7.27
C MET A 108 -5.24 18.61 -6.63
N ALA A 109 -3.96 18.34 -6.96
CA ALA A 109 -3.19 17.28 -6.34
C ALA A 109 -2.96 17.50 -4.84
N ALA A 110 -2.65 18.73 -4.43
CA ALA A 110 -2.52 19.11 -3.02
C ALA A 110 -3.85 19.00 -2.26
N ALA A 111 -4.93 19.58 -2.80
CA ALA A 111 -6.26 19.56 -2.20
C ALA A 111 -6.81 18.13 -2.03
N GLY A 112 -6.71 17.30 -3.09
CA GLY A 112 -7.06 15.88 -3.03
C GLY A 112 -6.25 15.10 -2.01
N THR A 113 -4.96 15.43 -1.85
CA THR A 113 -4.09 14.82 -0.82
C THR A 113 -4.49 15.23 0.59
N ILE A 114 -4.70 16.52 0.83
CA ILE A 114 -5.08 17.06 2.14
C ILE A 114 -6.43 16.47 2.59
N GLY A 115 -7.44 16.44 1.70
CA GLY A 115 -8.71 15.79 1.99
C GLY A 115 -8.58 14.29 2.26
N SER A 116 -7.77 13.58 1.48
CA SER A 116 -7.53 12.13 1.67
C SER A 116 -6.85 11.82 3.00
N LEU A 117 -5.91 12.65 3.44
CA LEU A 117 -5.29 12.54 4.75
C LEU A 117 -6.28 12.91 5.88
N PHE A 118 -7.07 13.98 5.69
CA PHE A 118 -8.06 14.44 6.67
C PHE A 118 -9.13 13.38 7.00
N PHE A 119 -9.71 12.71 6.01
CA PHE A 119 -10.66 11.62 6.26
C PHE A 119 -9.95 10.28 6.54
N GLY A 120 -8.83 10.02 5.88
CA GLY A 120 -8.12 8.74 5.93
C GLY A 120 -7.33 8.48 7.22
N ILE A 121 -6.89 9.51 7.95
CA ILE A 121 -6.19 9.34 9.24
C ILE A 121 -7.18 8.96 10.37
N PRO A 122 -8.35 9.62 10.54
CA PRO A 122 -9.44 9.12 11.39
C PRO A 122 -9.90 7.72 10.96
N GLY A 123 -10.07 7.49 9.65
CA GLY A 123 -10.43 6.17 9.11
C GLY A 123 -9.41 5.09 9.47
N ALA A 124 -8.10 5.40 9.39
CA ALA A 124 -7.04 4.52 9.85
C ALA A 124 -7.16 4.23 11.35
N TYR A 125 -7.32 5.25 12.20
CA TYR A 125 -7.48 5.07 13.65
C TYR A 125 -8.67 4.15 13.98
N VAL A 126 -9.84 4.49 13.47
CA VAL A 126 -11.11 3.79 13.74
C VAL A 126 -11.07 2.36 13.20
N LEU A 127 -10.62 2.15 11.96
CA LEU A 127 -10.61 0.83 11.34
C LEU A 127 -9.40 -0.03 11.72
N TYR A 128 -8.30 0.53 12.26
CA TYR A 128 -7.11 -0.24 12.67
C TYR A 128 -6.91 -0.38 14.19
N ARG A 129 -7.39 0.54 15.04
CA ARG A 129 -7.19 0.48 16.51
C ARG A 129 -8.41 0.00 17.31
N LEU A 130 -9.63 0.22 16.83
CA LEU A 130 -10.87 -0.02 17.58
C LEU A 130 -11.52 -1.40 17.29
N ARG A 131 -12.22 -1.94 18.29
CA ARG A 131 -13.14 -3.08 18.17
C ARG A 131 -14.52 -2.55 17.76
N LEU A 132 -14.86 -2.72 16.50
CA LEU A 132 -16.15 -2.31 15.92
C LEU A 132 -16.92 -3.54 15.42
N PRO A 133 -18.26 -3.56 15.53
CA PRO A 133 -19.07 -4.53 14.80
C PRO A 133 -18.85 -4.35 13.29
N GLY A 134 -18.91 -5.44 12.53
CA GLY A 134 -18.72 -5.38 11.07
C GLY A 134 -17.33 -4.92 10.58
N ARG A 135 -16.31 -4.78 11.45
CA ARG A 135 -14.97 -4.21 11.09
C ARG A 135 -14.34 -4.78 9.81
N ARG A 136 -14.60 -6.05 9.46
CA ARG A 136 -14.15 -6.64 8.18
C ARG A 136 -14.83 -5.99 6.98
N PHE A 137 -16.16 -5.86 7.01
CA PHE A 137 -16.96 -5.19 5.98
C PHE A 137 -16.50 -3.74 5.78
N TRP A 138 -16.37 -2.96 6.86
CA TRP A 138 -15.91 -1.56 6.75
C TRP A 138 -14.49 -1.41 6.17
N ARG A 139 -13.59 -2.36 6.47
CA ARG A 139 -12.26 -2.42 5.84
C ARG A 139 -12.33 -2.83 4.36
N ALA A 140 -13.21 -3.75 3.97
CA ALA A 140 -13.43 -4.10 2.57
C ALA A 140 -14.03 -2.92 1.79
N LEU A 141 -15.09 -2.27 2.32
CA LEU A 141 -15.70 -1.07 1.73
C LEU A 141 -14.67 0.04 1.51
N SER A 142 -13.77 0.27 2.46
CA SER A 142 -12.70 1.27 2.30
C SER A 142 -11.73 0.98 1.13
N MET A 143 -11.66 -0.26 0.63
CA MET A 143 -10.83 -0.64 -0.53
C MET A 143 -11.58 -0.56 -1.87
N ILE A 144 -12.93 -0.55 -1.88
CA ILE A 144 -13.74 -0.55 -3.12
C ILE A 144 -13.45 0.65 -4.04
N PRO A 145 -13.26 1.90 -3.57
CA PRO A 145 -12.97 3.04 -4.45
C PRO A 145 -11.75 2.84 -5.35
N PHE A 146 -10.71 2.16 -4.87
CA PHE A 146 -9.47 1.89 -5.60
C PHE A 146 -9.63 0.80 -6.69
N VAL A 147 -10.75 0.06 -6.66
CA VAL A 147 -11.10 -1.01 -7.60
C VAL A 147 -12.04 -0.50 -8.71
N LEU A 148 -12.73 0.61 -8.47
CA LEU A 148 -13.63 1.23 -9.44
C LEU A 148 -12.83 2.01 -10.50
N PRO A 149 -13.11 1.81 -11.80
CA PRO A 149 -12.49 2.60 -12.86
C PRO A 149 -12.77 4.09 -12.68
N THR A 150 -11.78 4.95 -12.95
CA THR A 150 -11.90 6.41 -12.76
C THR A 150 -13.10 7.01 -13.51
N VAL A 151 -13.42 6.49 -14.70
CA VAL A 151 -14.61 6.89 -15.48
C VAL A 151 -15.92 6.55 -14.75
N VAL A 152 -16.02 5.38 -14.11
CA VAL A 152 -17.20 4.97 -13.32
C VAL A 152 -17.39 5.89 -12.11
N VAL A 153 -16.29 6.30 -11.46
CA VAL A 153 -16.32 7.28 -10.38
C VAL A 153 -16.79 8.65 -10.87
N GLY A 154 -16.29 9.12 -12.02
CA GLY A 154 -16.74 10.37 -12.64
C GLY A 154 -18.23 10.38 -12.96
N VAL A 155 -18.76 9.30 -13.55
CA VAL A 155 -20.20 9.15 -13.80
C VAL A 155 -20.99 9.10 -12.49
N ALA A 156 -20.50 8.40 -11.46
CA ALA A 156 -21.17 8.32 -10.15
C ALA A 156 -21.30 9.70 -9.47
N PHE A 157 -20.23 10.49 -9.45
CA PHE A 157 -20.26 11.85 -8.91
C PHE A 157 -21.10 12.81 -9.76
N ARG A 158 -21.07 12.69 -11.09
CA ARG A 158 -21.90 13.51 -11.98
C ARG A 158 -23.38 13.16 -11.86
N ALA A 159 -23.73 11.89 -11.62
CA ALA A 159 -25.11 11.46 -11.34
C ALA A 159 -25.61 11.91 -9.95
N LEU A 160 -24.69 12.27 -9.06
CA LEU A 160 -24.96 12.70 -7.69
C LEU A 160 -25.11 14.22 -7.56
N LEU A 161 -24.20 14.96 -8.22
CA LEU A 161 -24.07 16.42 -8.17
C LEU A 161 -24.65 17.15 -9.40
N GLY A 162 -25.01 16.41 -10.46
CA GLY A 162 -25.69 16.93 -11.65
C GLY A 162 -27.05 17.54 -11.32
N PRO A 163 -27.61 18.40 -12.20
CA PRO A 163 -28.89 19.08 -11.92
C PRO A 163 -30.09 18.16 -11.63
N ALA A 164 -30.07 16.93 -12.14
CA ALA A 164 -31.09 15.90 -11.87
C ALA A 164 -30.70 14.90 -10.74
N GLY A 165 -29.54 15.08 -10.11
CA GLY A 165 -29.05 14.28 -8.99
C GLY A 165 -29.56 14.81 -7.64
N PRO A 166 -29.55 14.00 -6.57
CA PRO A 166 -30.11 14.38 -5.26
C PRO A 166 -29.39 15.54 -4.59
N TYR A 167 -28.16 15.88 -5.01
CA TYR A 167 -27.41 17.04 -4.54
C TYR A 167 -27.19 18.10 -5.63
N GLY A 168 -27.99 18.07 -6.71
CA GLY A 168 -27.92 19.06 -7.81
C GLY A 168 -28.13 20.51 -7.36
N PHE A 169 -28.86 20.71 -6.26
CA PHE A 169 -29.07 22.02 -5.62
C PHE A 169 -27.78 22.67 -5.09
N LEU A 170 -26.67 21.94 -4.98
CA LEU A 170 -25.36 22.51 -4.62
C LEU A 170 -24.67 23.16 -5.82
N HIS A 171 -25.16 22.95 -7.05
CA HIS A 171 -24.57 23.45 -8.30
C HIS A 171 -23.08 23.08 -8.49
N LEU A 172 -22.64 21.96 -7.91
CA LEU A 172 -21.25 21.49 -7.93
C LEU A 172 -20.89 20.62 -9.15
N ASP A 173 -21.82 20.29 -10.06
CA ASP A 173 -21.49 19.59 -11.30
C ASP A 173 -20.42 20.33 -12.11
N LYS A 174 -19.54 19.56 -12.77
CA LYS A 174 -18.40 20.07 -13.55
C LYS A 174 -17.43 20.99 -12.78
N SER A 175 -17.51 21.07 -11.45
CA SER A 175 -16.65 21.93 -10.63
C SER A 175 -15.32 21.27 -10.27
N THR A 176 -14.29 22.08 -10.04
CA THR A 176 -13.01 21.60 -9.49
C THR A 176 -13.20 20.88 -8.14
N TRP A 177 -14.15 21.33 -7.31
CA TRP A 177 -14.45 20.72 -6.02
C TRP A 177 -15.09 19.33 -6.15
N ALA A 178 -15.92 19.08 -7.16
CA ALA A 178 -16.43 17.73 -7.45
C ALA A 178 -15.29 16.77 -7.83
N VAL A 179 -14.34 17.22 -8.65
CA VAL A 179 -13.15 16.41 -9.01
C VAL A 179 -12.27 16.15 -7.78
N VAL A 180 -12.05 17.15 -6.92
CA VAL A 180 -11.31 16.97 -5.65
C VAL A 180 -12.05 15.99 -4.72
N ALA A 181 -13.38 16.06 -4.60
CA ALA A 181 -14.15 15.09 -3.81
C ALA A 181 -14.01 13.65 -4.37
N ALA A 182 -14.04 13.48 -5.69
CA ALA A 182 -13.80 12.19 -6.34
C ALA A 182 -12.35 11.68 -6.15
N MET A 183 -11.35 12.57 -6.13
CA MET A 183 -9.96 12.24 -5.77
C MET A 183 -9.86 11.72 -4.32
N VAL A 184 -10.54 12.38 -3.37
CA VAL A 184 -10.56 11.98 -1.96
C VAL A 184 -11.27 10.63 -1.77
N PHE A 185 -12.39 10.40 -2.47
CA PHE A 185 -13.08 9.11 -2.53
C PHE A 185 -12.14 7.98 -2.97
N PHE A 186 -11.45 8.16 -4.10
CA PHE A 186 -10.56 7.15 -4.68
C PHE A 186 -9.37 6.81 -3.75
N ASN A 187 -8.82 7.83 -3.07
CA ASN A 187 -7.59 7.71 -2.29
C ASN A 187 -7.80 7.38 -0.80
N PHE A 188 -9.02 7.48 -0.26
CA PHE A 188 -9.35 7.17 1.13
C PHE A 188 -8.78 5.82 1.59
N GLY A 189 -9.02 4.75 0.81
CA GLY A 189 -8.52 3.40 1.10
C GLY A 189 -7.00 3.29 1.18
N VAL A 190 -6.28 4.06 0.34
CA VAL A 190 -4.81 4.08 0.30
C VAL A 190 -4.25 4.63 1.62
N VAL A 191 -4.82 5.73 2.12
CA VAL A 191 -4.42 6.32 3.41
C VAL A 191 -4.79 5.41 4.58
N VAL A 192 -6.06 4.97 4.64
CA VAL A 192 -6.58 4.08 5.70
C VAL A 192 -5.72 2.82 5.83
N ARG A 193 -5.39 2.19 4.71
CA ARG A 193 -4.55 0.98 4.68
C ARG A 193 -3.11 1.27 5.09
N THR A 194 -2.50 2.33 4.54
CA THR A 194 -1.08 2.62 4.74
C THR A 194 -0.81 3.06 6.17
N VAL A 195 -1.46 4.13 6.64
CA VAL A 195 -1.28 4.67 8.00
C VAL A 195 -1.76 3.66 9.04
N GLY A 196 -2.91 3.02 8.81
CA GLY A 196 -3.46 2.01 9.73
C GLY A 196 -2.54 0.81 9.92
N SER A 197 -1.84 0.36 8.86
CA SER A 197 -0.94 -0.80 8.95
C SER A 197 0.26 -0.59 9.86
N LEU A 198 0.80 0.64 9.95
CA LEU A 198 1.79 1.02 10.95
C LEU A 198 1.14 1.21 12.34
N TRP A 199 -0.04 1.82 12.39
CA TRP A 199 -0.73 2.10 13.65
C TRP A 199 -1.12 0.81 14.42
N GLU A 200 -1.35 -0.31 13.74
CA GLU A 200 -1.56 -1.66 14.33
C GLU A 200 -0.30 -2.23 15.03
N THR A 201 0.90 -1.67 14.80
CA THR A 201 2.18 -2.17 15.36
C THR A 201 2.90 -1.20 16.30
N LEU A 202 2.51 0.08 16.37
CA LEU A 202 3.18 1.08 17.23
C LEU A 202 3.16 0.69 18.74
N PRO A 203 4.24 0.95 19.51
CA PRO A 203 4.33 0.66 20.96
C PRO A 203 3.35 1.43 21.87
N PRO A 204 3.39 1.28 23.21
CA PRO A 204 2.46 1.94 24.14
C PRO A 204 2.91 3.35 24.53
N HIS A 205 3.74 4.03 23.73
CA HIS A 205 4.35 5.29 24.15
C HIS A 205 3.32 6.40 24.41
N ASN A 206 2.18 6.40 23.68
CA ASN A 206 1.02 7.25 24.00
C ASN A 206 0.42 6.91 25.37
N ASP A 207 0.20 5.62 25.67
CA ASP A 207 -0.35 5.18 26.94
C ASP A 207 0.59 5.55 28.11
N ALA A 208 1.91 5.38 27.94
CA ALA A 208 2.93 5.80 28.89
C ALA A 208 3.00 7.32 29.09
N ALA A 209 2.94 8.11 28.01
CA ALA A 209 2.89 9.57 28.11
C ALA A 209 1.65 10.06 28.88
N ARG A 210 0.50 9.37 28.73
CA ARG A 210 -0.71 9.67 29.50
C ARG A 210 -0.58 9.31 30.98
N THR A 211 0.14 8.24 31.33
CA THR A 211 0.51 7.95 32.73
C THR A 211 1.42 9.03 33.31
N LEU A 212 2.30 9.63 32.49
CA LEU A 212 3.12 10.80 32.84
C LEU A 212 2.34 12.14 32.79
N GLY A 213 1.01 12.11 32.90
CA GLY A 213 0.16 13.30 32.98
C GLY A 213 -0.10 14.03 31.66
N ALA A 214 0.36 13.54 30.50
CA ALA A 214 0.05 14.18 29.22
C ALA A 214 -1.43 14.00 28.87
N SER A 215 -2.11 15.10 28.52
CA SER A 215 -3.49 15.05 28.03
C SER A 215 -3.59 14.21 26.74
N PRO A 216 -4.77 13.64 26.40
CA PRO A 216 -4.91 12.80 25.22
C PRO A 216 -4.50 13.50 23.90
N ALA A 217 -4.77 14.81 23.79
CA ALA A 217 -4.32 15.63 22.67
C ALA A 217 -2.79 15.80 22.68
N ARG A 218 -2.17 16.13 23.82
CA ARG A 218 -0.71 16.28 23.94
C ARG A 218 0.00 14.97 23.58
N ALA A 219 -0.41 13.85 24.15
CA ALA A 219 0.15 12.52 23.84
C ALA A 219 -0.10 12.06 22.38
N PHE A 220 -1.16 12.55 21.74
CA PHE A 220 -1.33 12.37 20.30
C PHE A 220 -0.28 13.18 19.53
N PHE A 221 -0.22 14.50 19.72
CA PHE A 221 0.63 15.39 18.93
C PHE A 221 2.14 15.25 19.21
N THR A 222 2.58 14.92 20.43
CA THR A 222 4.01 14.81 20.77
C THR A 222 4.59 13.40 20.65
N VAL A 223 3.75 12.36 20.54
CA VAL A 223 4.23 10.96 20.48
C VAL A 223 3.61 10.19 19.31
N THR A 224 2.28 10.16 19.22
CA THR A 224 1.60 9.33 18.20
C THR A 224 1.77 9.89 16.79
N LEU A 225 1.64 11.20 16.61
CA LEU A 225 1.75 11.84 15.30
C LEU A 225 3.19 11.81 14.74
N PRO A 226 4.27 12.08 15.52
CA PRO A 226 5.64 11.91 15.05
C PRO A 226 6.00 10.46 14.68
N GLU A 227 5.48 9.46 15.40
CA GLU A 227 5.66 8.03 15.04
C GLU A 227 4.94 7.66 13.74
N LEU A 228 3.78 8.27 13.47
CA LEU A 228 3.03 8.07 12.22
C LEU A 228 3.52 8.93 11.06
N ALA A 229 4.23 10.03 11.31
CA ALA A 229 4.65 11.00 10.30
C ALA A 229 5.35 10.38 9.07
N PRO A 230 6.26 9.38 9.19
CA PRO A 230 6.83 8.70 8.03
C PRO A 230 5.80 7.95 7.17
N ALA A 231 4.76 7.36 7.79
CA ALA A 231 3.68 6.69 7.07
C ALA A 231 2.64 7.66 6.51
N ILE A 232 2.36 8.77 7.20
CA ILE A 232 1.50 9.85 6.73
C ILE A 232 2.14 10.55 5.52
N ALA A 233 3.44 10.85 5.57
CA ALA A 233 4.17 11.42 4.45
C ALA A 233 4.29 10.44 3.26
N ALA A 234 4.57 9.15 3.53
CA ALA A 234 4.60 8.13 2.48
C ALA A 234 3.23 7.88 1.84
N ALA A 235 2.13 7.97 2.60
CA ALA A 235 0.77 7.92 2.08
C ALA A 235 0.43 9.19 1.29
N GLY A 236 0.73 10.38 1.85
CA GLY A 236 0.48 11.67 1.24
C GLY A 236 1.18 11.84 -0.10
N ALA A 237 2.47 11.51 -0.20
CA ALA A 237 3.20 11.59 -1.47
C ALA A 237 2.71 10.55 -2.51
N MET A 238 2.20 9.40 -2.07
CA MET A 238 1.56 8.40 -2.96
C MET A 238 0.21 8.91 -3.49
N VAL A 239 -0.60 9.52 -2.62
CA VAL A 239 -1.91 10.11 -2.99
C VAL A 239 -1.71 11.33 -3.88
N PHE A 240 -0.74 12.19 -3.60
CA PHE A 240 -0.40 13.34 -4.43
C PHE A 240 -0.08 12.91 -5.86
N LEU A 241 0.75 11.88 -6.01
CA LEU A 241 1.11 11.28 -7.29
C LEU A 241 -0.12 10.70 -8.04
N PHE A 242 -1.05 10.06 -7.33
CA PHE A 242 -2.32 9.60 -7.90
C PHE A 242 -3.29 10.74 -8.25
N CYS A 243 -3.25 11.87 -7.53
CA CYS A 243 -4.10 13.03 -7.82
C CYS A 243 -3.53 13.88 -8.96
N SER A 244 -2.19 14.03 -9.07
CA SER A 244 -1.57 14.74 -10.20
C SER A 244 -1.75 14.02 -11.53
N THR A 245 -1.89 12.68 -11.50
CA THR A 245 -2.12 11.81 -12.68
C THR A 245 -3.59 11.45 -12.93
N ALA A 246 -4.55 12.14 -12.27
CA ALA A 246 -5.97 11.77 -12.22
C ALA A 246 -6.79 12.06 -13.50
N TYR A 247 -6.22 11.84 -14.69
CA TYR A 247 -6.81 12.08 -16.01
C TYR A 247 -8.31 11.74 -16.12
N GLY A 248 -8.68 10.49 -15.79
CA GLY A 248 -10.05 10.01 -16.00
C GLY A 248 -11.10 10.71 -15.14
N LEU A 249 -10.74 11.22 -13.96
CA LEU A 249 -11.65 12.02 -13.13
C LEU A 249 -11.83 13.42 -13.73
N VAL A 250 -10.73 14.09 -14.10
CA VAL A 250 -10.77 15.44 -14.71
C VAL A 250 -11.53 15.42 -16.05
N ARG A 251 -11.31 14.39 -16.88
CA ARG A 251 -11.91 14.26 -18.23
C ARG A 251 -13.42 13.97 -18.22
N THR A 252 -13.97 13.43 -17.14
CA THR A 252 -15.39 13.03 -17.05
C THR A 252 -16.23 13.95 -16.15
N LEU A 253 -15.60 14.57 -15.13
CA LEU A 253 -16.24 15.37 -14.09
C LEU A 253 -15.72 16.83 -14.04
N GLY A 254 -14.71 17.21 -14.82
CA GLY A 254 -14.21 18.60 -14.89
C GLY A 254 -14.99 19.48 -15.87
N THR A 255 -14.76 20.80 -15.79
CA THR A 255 -15.31 21.76 -16.75
C THR A 255 -14.56 21.69 -18.09
N PRO A 256 -15.24 21.66 -19.25
CA PRO A 256 -14.62 22.00 -20.52
C PRO A 256 -13.89 23.36 -20.42
N GLY A 257 -12.65 23.42 -20.91
CA GLY A 257 -11.80 24.61 -20.83
C GLY A 257 -10.93 24.74 -19.57
N TYR A 258 -11.17 23.96 -18.51
CA TYR A 258 -10.37 23.97 -17.27
C TYR A 258 -9.75 22.59 -17.00
N GLY A 259 -8.61 22.32 -17.65
CA GLY A 259 -7.88 21.05 -17.57
C GLY A 259 -6.71 21.01 -16.58
N THR A 260 -6.22 19.79 -16.35
CA THR A 260 -4.89 19.49 -15.81
C THR A 260 -3.92 19.12 -16.94
N LEU A 261 -2.61 19.03 -16.63
CA LEU A 261 -1.57 18.62 -17.59
C LEU A 261 -1.95 17.34 -18.34
N GLU A 262 -2.46 16.33 -17.61
CA GLU A 262 -2.97 15.07 -18.15
C GLU A 262 -4.03 15.25 -19.26
N THR A 263 -5.03 16.10 -19.02
CA THR A 263 -6.09 16.36 -20.01
C THR A 263 -5.62 17.24 -21.16
N GLU A 264 -4.62 18.09 -20.96
CA GLU A 264 -4.02 18.89 -22.02
C GLU A 264 -3.15 18.01 -22.94
N ILE A 265 -2.34 17.08 -22.40
CA ILE A 265 -1.61 16.06 -23.19
C ILE A 265 -2.58 15.27 -24.08
N TYR A 266 -3.71 14.82 -23.54
CA TYR A 266 -4.74 14.13 -24.32
C TYR A 266 -5.33 15.02 -25.43
N THR A 267 -5.63 16.28 -25.13
CA THR A 267 -6.28 17.21 -26.06
C THR A 267 -5.33 17.64 -27.18
N GLN A 268 -4.09 17.97 -26.87
CA GLN A 268 -3.06 18.26 -27.87
C GLN A 268 -2.83 17.05 -28.79
N THR A 269 -2.77 15.83 -28.24
CA THR A 269 -2.58 14.62 -29.05
C THR A 269 -3.80 14.24 -29.91
N ASN A 270 -5.02 14.25 -29.35
CA ASN A 270 -6.21 13.65 -29.99
C ASN A 270 -7.18 14.67 -30.59
N THR A 271 -7.02 15.97 -30.32
CA THR A 271 -7.88 17.04 -30.86
C THR A 271 -7.11 17.97 -31.78
N PHE A 272 -5.88 18.36 -31.42
CA PHE A 272 -5.05 19.25 -32.24
C PHE A 272 -3.97 18.52 -33.06
N LEU A 273 -3.68 17.25 -32.77
CA LEU A 273 -2.57 16.46 -33.33
C LEU A 273 -1.18 17.10 -33.11
N ASP A 274 -1.06 18.05 -32.19
CA ASP A 274 0.21 18.67 -31.81
C ASP A 274 0.98 17.75 -30.84
N LEU A 275 1.78 16.89 -31.46
CA LEU A 275 2.64 15.92 -30.77
C LEU A 275 3.90 16.57 -30.14
N GLU A 276 4.15 17.86 -30.35
CA GLU A 276 5.29 18.59 -29.78
C GLU A 276 4.86 19.29 -28.48
N SER A 277 3.77 20.05 -28.51
CA SER A 277 3.11 20.56 -27.30
C SER A 277 2.75 19.43 -26.34
N ALA A 278 2.17 18.32 -26.82
CA ALA A 278 1.87 17.15 -25.99
C ALA A 278 3.12 16.56 -25.30
N ALA A 279 4.29 16.59 -25.96
CA ALA A 279 5.55 16.14 -25.38
C ALA A 279 6.08 17.12 -24.32
N ILE A 280 5.93 18.42 -24.52
CA ILE A 280 6.32 19.46 -23.56
C ILE A 280 5.45 19.40 -22.29
N TYR A 281 4.12 19.29 -22.42
CA TYR A 281 3.23 19.07 -21.28
C TYR A 281 3.55 17.75 -20.54
N SER A 282 3.93 16.69 -21.27
CA SER A 282 4.35 15.42 -20.68
C SER A 282 5.69 15.52 -19.93
N ALA A 283 6.63 16.34 -20.41
CA ALA A 283 7.88 16.62 -19.71
C ALA A 283 7.63 17.40 -18.41
N LEU A 284 6.76 18.42 -18.42
CA LEU A 284 6.33 19.14 -17.22
C LEU A 284 5.69 18.19 -16.18
N GLN A 285 4.82 17.28 -16.63
CA GLN A 285 4.22 16.28 -15.75
C GLN A 285 5.27 15.29 -15.18
N LEU A 286 6.27 14.90 -15.97
CA LEU A 286 7.37 14.06 -15.48
C LEU A 286 8.19 14.77 -14.37
N VAL A 287 8.37 16.09 -14.44
CA VAL A 287 9.01 16.85 -13.35
C VAL A 287 8.18 16.77 -12.05
N VAL A 288 6.85 16.95 -12.13
CA VAL A 288 5.95 16.80 -10.97
C VAL A 288 6.06 15.41 -10.34
N VAL A 289 6.08 14.36 -11.18
CA VAL A 289 6.27 12.96 -10.77
C VAL A 289 7.62 12.73 -10.09
N LEU A 290 8.72 13.21 -10.68
CA LEU A 290 10.07 13.04 -10.14
C LEU A 290 10.23 13.74 -8.78
N VAL A 291 9.69 14.95 -8.63
CA VAL A 291 9.66 15.68 -7.34
C VAL A 291 8.83 14.91 -6.30
N ALA A 292 7.63 14.44 -6.65
CA ALA A 292 6.79 13.66 -5.74
C ALA A 292 7.48 12.36 -5.28
N VAL A 293 8.17 11.65 -6.17
CA VAL A 293 8.93 10.43 -5.85
C VAL A 293 10.17 10.74 -5.00
N ALA A 294 10.88 11.83 -5.26
CA ALA A 294 12.01 12.27 -4.43
C ALA A 294 11.57 12.58 -2.99
N VAL A 295 10.49 13.34 -2.83
CA VAL A 295 9.85 13.63 -1.53
C VAL A 295 9.39 12.34 -0.85
N ALA A 296 8.73 11.44 -1.57
CA ALA A 296 8.28 10.14 -1.04
C ALA A 296 9.43 9.27 -0.53
N ASN A 297 10.62 9.37 -1.15
CA ASN A 297 11.81 8.60 -0.76
C ASN A 297 12.57 9.23 0.41
N TYR A 298 12.60 10.56 0.52
CA TYR A 298 13.18 11.28 1.66
C TYR A 298 12.57 10.82 2.99
N PHE A 299 11.24 10.76 3.07
CA PHE A 299 10.52 10.34 4.29
C PHE A 299 10.56 8.82 4.55
N ARG A 300 10.80 7.99 3.52
CA ARG A 300 10.73 6.52 3.61
C ARG A 300 11.79 5.89 4.52
N ASN A 301 12.91 6.58 4.73
CA ASN A 301 14.12 6.05 5.38
C ASN A 301 14.08 5.96 6.92
N ARG A 302 12.93 6.18 7.57
CA ARG A 302 12.82 6.23 9.06
C ARG A 302 11.88 5.20 9.71
N THR A 303 11.24 4.29 8.97
CA THR A 303 10.22 3.38 9.52
C THR A 303 10.80 2.05 10.03
N PRO A 304 10.82 1.76 11.35
CA PRO A 304 11.25 0.46 11.87
C PRO A 304 10.18 -0.63 11.66
N LEU A 305 10.62 -1.83 11.25
CA LEU A 305 9.76 -3.00 11.06
C LEU A 305 9.39 -3.68 12.39
N ALA A 306 8.48 -3.06 13.15
CA ALA A 306 7.91 -3.65 14.37
C ALA A 306 6.94 -4.80 14.05
N LEU A 307 7.35 -6.05 14.25
CA LEU A 307 6.58 -7.26 13.86
C LEU A 307 5.48 -7.68 14.87
N ARG A 308 5.23 -6.93 15.95
CA ARG A 308 4.29 -7.29 17.01
C ARG A 308 2.97 -6.51 16.91
N ARG A 309 1.96 -7.10 16.25
CA ARG A 309 0.59 -6.58 16.22
C ARG A 309 -0.03 -6.50 17.62
N ARG A 310 -0.86 -5.49 17.86
CA ARG A 310 -1.51 -5.23 19.15
C ARG A 310 -2.95 -5.73 19.24
N PRO A 311 -3.45 -6.03 20.46
CA PRO A 311 -4.88 -6.23 20.69
C PRO A 311 -5.63 -4.90 20.51
N LEU A 312 -6.80 -4.97 19.90
CA LEU A 312 -7.68 -3.81 19.65
C LEU A 312 -8.29 -3.29 20.95
N ARG A 313 -8.58 -1.98 21.03
CA ARG A 313 -9.29 -1.34 22.16
C ARG A 313 -10.81 -1.29 21.91
N ARG A 314 -11.64 -1.30 22.95
CA ARG A 314 -13.05 -0.87 22.80
C ARG A 314 -13.11 0.65 22.55
N PRO A 315 -14.09 1.16 21.78
CA PRO A 315 -14.31 2.60 21.64
C PRO A 315 -14.77 3.22 22.96
N GLY A 316 -14.45 4.49 23.17
CA GLY A 316 -14.94 5.32 24.28
C GLY A 316 -15.34 6.73 23.83
N ARG A 317 -15.85 7.57 24.75
CA ARG A 317 -16.36 8.92 24.41
C ARG A 317 -15.34 9.80 23.65
N ALA A 318 -14.05 9.69 23.96
CA ALA A 318 -12.99 10.42 23.26
C ALA A 318 -12.76 10.00 21.80
N ASP A 319 -13.28 8.83 21.37
CA ASP A 319 -13.16 8.35 19.99
C ASP A 319 -14.30 8.87 19.08
N VAL A 320 -15.35 9.46 19.66
CA VAL A 320 -16.58 9.86 18.93
C VAL A 320 -16.31 10.78 17.73
N PRO A 321 -15.47 11.82 17.79
CA PRO A 321 -15.19 12.67 16.63
C PRO A 321 -14.54 11.89 15.48
N ALA A 322 -13.59 11.00 15.78
CA ALA A 322 -12.94 10.17 14.78
C ALA A 322 -13.93 9.16 14.16
N ILE A 323 -14.82 8.57 14.97
CA ILE A 323 -15.90 7.69 14.51
C ILE A 323 -16.88 8.45 13.62
N ALA A 324 -17.25 9.68 13.98
CA ALA A 324 -18.16 10.52 13.19
C ALA A 324 -17.57 10.88 11.82
N ILE A 325 -16.32 11.37 11.77
CA ILE A 325 -15.61 11.67 10.51
C ILE A 325 -15.43 10.43 9.65
N THR A 326 -15.12 9.27 10.26
CA THR A 326 -14.99 7.99 9.55
C THR A 326 -16.33 7.50 9.02
N GLY A 327 -17.41 7.62 9.80
CA GLY A 327 -18.76 7.26 9.39
C GLY A 327 -19.25 8.14 8.25
N PHE A 328 -19.02 9.46 8.32
CA PHE A 328 -19.30 10.39 7.24
C PHE A 328 -18.56 10.01 5.95
N ALA A 329 -17.26 9.71 6.03
CA ALA A 329 -16.48 9.26 4.88
C ALA A 329 -17.00 7.92 4.31
N LEU A 330 -17.27 6.91 5.15
CA LEU A 330 -17.75 5.60 4.71
C LEU A 330 -19.16 5.66 4.08
N VAL A 331 -20.04 6.55 4.58
CA VAL A 331 -21.42 6.69 4.09
C VAL A 331 -21.53 7.72 2.98
N PHE A 332 -21.33 9.01 3.27
CA PHE A 332 -21.62 10.11 2.34
C PHE A 332 -20.57 10.26 1.24
N LEU A 333 -19.29 10.05 1.54
CA LEU A 333 -18.24 10.09 0.52
C LEU A 333 -18.17 8.77 -0.26
N LEU A 334 -18.23 7.61 0.41
CA LEU A 334 -18.02 6.30 -0.23
C LEU A 334 -19.29 5.59 -0.70
N ALA A 335 -20.26 5.32 0.18
CA ALA A 335 -21.42 4.51 -0.17
C ALA A 335 -22.42 5.28 -1.06
N VAL A 336 -22.66 6.56 -0.78
CA VAL A 336 -23.70 7.36 -1.45
C VAL A 336 -23.48 7.56 -2.96
N PRO A 337 -22.27 7.89 -3.48
CA PRO A 337 -22.08 7.99 -4.94
C PRO A 337 -22.31 6.66 -5.66
N ILE A 338 -21.85 5.54 -5.07
CA ILE A 338 -22.00 4.20 -5.65
C ILE A 338 -23.48 3.77 -5.63
N ALA A 339 -24.17 3.96 -4.51
CA ALA A 339 -25.60 3.66 -4.40
C ALA A 339 -26.44 4.53 -5.34
N ASN A 340 -26.14 5.83 -5.41
CA ASN A 340 -26.83 6.75 -6.32
C ASN A 340 -26.61 6.39 -7.79
N LEU A 341 -25.40 5.96 -8.20
CA LEU A 341 -25.15 5.48 -9.57
C LEU A 341 -26.09 4.31 -9.95
N VAL A 342 -26.26 3.34 -9.05
CA VAL A 342 -27.14 2.18 -9.26
C VAL A 342 -28.62 2.57 -9.25
N LEU A 343 -29.02 3.51 -8.39
CA LEU A 343 -30.40 4.02 -8.36
C LEU A 343 -30.73 4.89 -9.58
N ALA A 344 -29.76 5.66 -10.08
CA ALA A 344 -29.92 6.54 -11.25
C ALA A 344 -29.89 5.78 -12.58
N SER A 345 -29.10 4.70 -12.70
CA SER A 345 -29.15 3.84 -13.90
C SER A 345 -30.52 3.16 -14.09
N LEU A 346 -31.28 2.95 -13.01
CA LEU A 346 -32.63 2.38 -13.00
C LEU A 346 -33.76 3.42 -13.11
N ARG A 347 -33.44 4.70 -13.39
CA ARG A 347 -34.43 5.79 -13.47
C ARG A 347 -34.37 6.53 -14.80
N ARG A 348 -35.52 7.01 -15.26
CA ARG A 348 -35.67 7.93 -16.40
C ARG A 348 -36.65 9.03 -16.02
N GLY A 349 -36.12 10.18 -15.61
CA GLY A 349 -36.91 11.21 -14.91
C GLY A 349 -37.48 10.65 -13.59
N PRO A 350 -38.76 10.87 -13.25
CA PRO A 350 -39.37 10.34 -12.02
C PRO A 350 -39.65 8.84 -12.07
N ALA A 351 -39.67 8.21 -13.26
CA ALA A 351 -40.05 6.82 -13.43
C ALA A 351 -38.87 5.85 -13.23
N TRP A 352 -39.13 4.74 -12.54
CA TRP A 352 -38.23 3.59 -12.54
C TRP A 352 -38.37 2.83 -13.87
N SER A 353 -37.26 2.55 -14.56
CA SER A 353 -37.28 1.75 -15.78
C SER A 353 -35.92 1.14 -16.10
N LEU A 354 -35.92 -0.01 -16.78
CA LEU A 354 -34.74 -0.59 -17.40
C LEU A 354 -34.40 0.05 -18.77
N ALA A 355 -35.05 1.15 -19.14
CA ALA A 355 -34.94 1.72 -20.48
C ALA A 355 -33.49 2.18 -20.81
N ASN A 356 -32.75 2.67 -19.81
CA ASN A 356 -31.32 2.98 -19.95
C ASN A 356 -30.49 1.74 -20.36
N TYR A 357 -30.89 0.54 -19.92
CA TYR A 357 -30.24 -0.72 -20.27
C TYR A 357 -30.72 -1.26 -21.63
N THR A 358 -31.99 -1.09 -22.00
CA THR A 358 -32.47 -1.48 -23.34
C THR A 358 -31.88 -0.60 -24.43
N ASP A 359 -31.73 0.69 -24.18
CA ASP A 359 -31.11 1.63 -25.11
C ASP A 359 -29.62 1.34 -25.23
N LEU A 360 -28.95 1.05 -24.12
CA LEU A 360 -27.55 0.60 -24.09
C LEU A 360 -27.33 -0.73 -24.86
N ALA A 361 -28.27 -1.66 -24.79
CA ALA A 361 -28.19 -2.93 -25.52
C ALA A 361 -28.46 -2.80 -27.03
N ARG A 362 -29.33 -1.86 -27.44
CA ARG A 362 -29.70 -1.63 -28.85
C ARG A 362 -28.76 -0.68 -29.58
N ALA A 363 -28.14 0.28 -28.89
CA ALA A 363 -27.36 1.32 -29.53
C ALA A 363 -25.93 0.86 -29.85
N ALA A 364 -25.59 0.85 -31.15
CA ALA A 364 -24.22 0.78 -31.64
C ALA A 364 -23.51 2.14 -31.41
N ALA A 365 -23.26 2.48 -30.15
CA ALA A 365 -22.80 3.79 -29.71
C ALA A 365 -21.37 4.11 -30.20
N GLY A 366 -21.26 4.69 -31.39
CA GLY A 366 -19.98 4.87 -32.10
C GLY A 366 -19.59 3.68 -32.98
N GLY A 367 -20.57 2.93 -33.49
CA GLY A 367 -20.39 1.84 -34.45
C GLY A 367 -20.09 0.47 -33.84
N ILE A 368 -20.23 0.32 -32.52
CA ILE A 368 -19.88 -0.89 -31.77
C ILE A 368 -20.92 -1.11 -30.67
N SER A 369 -21.28 -2.36 -30.41
CA SER A 369 -22.17 -2.72 -29.30
C SER A 369 -21.46 -2.67 -27.95
N VAL A 370 -22.24 -2.54 -26.88
CA VAL A 370 -21.71 -2.52 -25.51
C VAL A 370 -21.17 -3.90 -25.09
N LEU A 371 -21.67 -4.98 -25.70
CA LEU A 371 -21.16 -6.34 -25.50
C LEU A 371 -19.75 -6.50 -26.10
N GLU A 372 -19.50 -5.98 -27.29
CA GLU A 372 -18.17 -5.96 -27.90
C GLU A 372 -17.19 -5.07 -27.11
N ALA A 373 -17.62 -3.89 -26.66
CA ALA A 373 -16.79 -3.01 -25.82
C ALA A 373 -16.45 -3.66 -24.45
N LEU A 374 -17.41 -4.38 -23.86
CA LEU A 374 -17.20 -5.19 -22.66
C LEU A 374 -16.20 -6.33 -22.93
N TRP A 375 -16.38 -7.08 -24.03
CA TRP A 375 -15.50 -8.18 -24.42
C TRP A 375 -14.07 -7.71 -24.72
N ASN A 376 -13.91 -6.60 -25.44
CA ASN A 376 -12.61 -5.93 -25.65
C ASN A 376 -11.93 -5.59 -24.32
N SER A 377 -12.68 -5.11 -23.33
CA SER A 377 -12.16 -4.78 -22.00
C SER A 377 -11.69 -6.03 -21.26
N VAL A 378 -12.50 -7.09 -21.26
CA VAL A 378 -12.18 -8.37 -20.62
C VAL A 378 -10.97 -9.03 -21.30
N ARG A 379 -10.95 -9.10 -22.64
CA ARG A 379 -9.83 -9.64 -23.43
C ARG A 379 -8.54 -8.85 -23.19
N ALA A 380 -8.62 -7.52 -23.19
CA ALA A 380 -7.46 -6.66 -22.94
C ALA A 380 -6.92 -6.87 -21.52
N ALA A 381 -7.79 -6.84 -20.52
CA ALA A 381 -7.41 -6.99 -19.12
C ALA A 381 -6.89 -8.39 -18.78
N LEU A 382 -7.42 -9.45 -19.39
CA LEU A 382 -6.87 -10.82 -19.26
C LEU A 382 -5.47 -10.92 -19.85
N GLY A 383 -5.24 -10.36 -21.05
CA GLY A 383 -3.91 -10.29 -21.66
C GLY A 383 -2.93 -9.49 -20.82
N ALA A 384 -3.35 -8.31 -20.34
CA ALA A 384 -2.56 -7.44 -19.49
C ALA A 384 -2.19 -8.12 -18.17
N ALA A 385 -3.15 -8.77 -17.52
CA ALA A 385 -2.93 -9.52 -16.28
C ALA A 385 -1.97 -10.70 -16.50
N ALA A 386 -2.13 -11.46 -17.60
CA ALA A 386 -1.22 -12.57 -17.92
C ALA A 386 0.23 -12.10 -18.11
N VAL A 387 0.45 -11.04 -18.91
CA VAL A 387 1.78 -10.45 -19.12
C VAL A 387 2.34 -9.87 -17.81
N ALA A 388 1.56 -9.09 -17.07
CA ALA A 388 1.99 -8.51 -15.79
C ALA A 388 2.32 -9.58 -14.74
N LEU A 389 1.60 -10.70 -14.72
CA LEU A 389 1.88 -11.85 -13.84
C LEU A 389 3.18 -12.54 -14.22
N ILE A 390 3.42 -12.84 -15.50
CA ILE A 390 4.64 -13.51 -15.97
C ILE A 390 5.85 -12.61 -15.67
N ILE A 391 5.84 -11.38 -16.19
CA ILE A 391 6.94 -10.43 -16.04
C ILE A 391 7.14 -10.03 -14.57
N GLY A 392 6.05 -9.77 -13.84
CA GLY A 392 6.07 -9.37 -12.44
C GLY A 392 6.48 -10.49 -11.47
N ALA A 393 6.10 -11.74 -11.73
CA ALA A 393 6.56 -12.88 -10.94
C ALA A 393 8.06 -13.13 -11.14
N ILE A 394 8.55 -13.07 -12.39
CA ILE A 394 9.97 -13.17 -12.73
C ILE A 394 10.76 -12.05 -12.05
N LEU A 395 10.30 -10.79 -12.15
CA LEU A 395 10.97 -9.64 -11.56
C LEU A 395 10.96 -9.70 -10.02
N ALA A 396 9.84 -10.07 -9.40
CA ALA A 396 9.77 -10.27 -7.95
C ALA A 396 10.66 -11.43 -7.47
N PHE A 397 10.82 -12.48 -8.27
CA PHE A 397 11.73 -13.60 -8.00
C PHE A 397 13.19 -13.16 -8.04
N VAL A 398 13.61 -12.43 -9.07
CA VAL A 398 14.97 -11.83 -9.18
C VAL A 398 15.23 -10.89 -7.99
N LEU A 399 14.32 -9.95 -7.71
CA LEU A 399 14.42 -8.99 -6.60
C LEU A 399 14.35 -9.65 -5.20
N SER A 400 13.74 -10.83 -5.07
CA SER A 400 13.79 -11.61 -3.81
C SER A 400 15.16 -12.22 -3.57
N ARG A 401 15.84 -12.67 -4.62
CA ARG A 401 17.16 -13.31 -4.56
C ARG A 401 18.30 -12.29 -4.45
N GLY A 402 18.09 -11.04 -4.90
CA GLY A 402 19.09 -9.97 -4.84
C GLY A 402 19.53 -9.57 -3.43
N VAL A 403 18.60 -9.44 -2.48
CA VAL A 403 18.90 -8.97 -1.10
C VAL A 403 19.85 -9.90 -0.35
N ALA A 404 19.80 -11.21 -0.62
CA ALA A 404 20.71 -12.21 -0.04
C ALA A 404 22.19 -12.10 -0.51
N SER A 405 22.52 -11.02 -1.23
CA SER A 405 23.86 -10.63 -1.70
C SER A 405 24.39 -9.34 -1.05
N ASN A 406 23.50 -8.49 -0.51
CA ASN A 406 23.80 -7.14 -0.07
C ASN A 406 23.15 -6.90 1.32
N PRO A 407 23.82 -7.19 2.44
CA PRO A 407 23.39 -6.66 3.74
C PRO A 407 23.41 -5.12 3.70
N PRO A 408 22.54 -4.43 4.47
CA PRO A 408 22.60 -2.97 4.58
C PRO A 408 23.96 -2.53 5.13
N PRO A 409 24.44 -1.32 4.78
CA PRO A 409 25.69 -0.80 5.34
C PRO A 409 25.58 -0.73 6.87
N ALA A 410 26.47 -1.44 7.55
CA ALA A 410 26.54 -1.40 9.01
C ALA A 410 26.79 0.04 9.45
N ARG A 411 25.93 0.58 10.33
CA ARG A 411 26.06 1.95 10.81
C ARG A 411 27.41 2.15 11.50
N SER A 412 28.19 3.09 10.97
CA SER A 412 29.43 3.57 11.58
C SER A 412 29.11 4.27 12.91
N GLY A 413 29.17 3.51 13.99
CA GLY A 413 28.85 3.98 15.34
C GLY A 413 29.11 2.94 16.43
N GLN A 414 28.96 1.64 16.15
CA GLN A 414 29.22 0.59 17.13
C GLN A 414 30.65 0.04 17.01
N ARG A 415 31.62 0.79 17.57
CA ARG A 415 32.96 0.24 17.90
C ARG A 415 32.77 -0.78 19.03
N GLY A 416 32.87 -2.08 18.71
CA GLY A 416 32.55 -3.14 19.68
C GLY A 416 32.85 -4.56 19.21
N GLN A 417 34.14 -4.91 19.16
CA GLN A 417 34.69 -6.23 19.55
C GLN A 417 33.90 -7.53 19.28
N HIS A 418 33.49 -7.84 18.03
CA HIS A 418 33.38 -9.25 17.60
C HIS A 418 33.58 -9.44 16.08
N ARG A 419 34.83 -9.32 15.63
CA ARG A 419 35.22 -9.41 14.21
C ARG A 419 35.43 -10.86 13.76
N GLN A 420 34.40 -11.70 13.82
CA GLN A 420 34.46 -13.02 13.18
C GLN A 420 34.36 -12.91 11.65
N ASN A 421 35.20 -13.67 10.95
CA ASN A 421 35.43 -13.55 9.51
C ASN A 421 34.29 -14.16 8.68
N SER A 422 33.15 -13.47 8.59
CA SER A 422 32.22 -13.69 7.47
C SER A 422 32.91 -13.26 6.18
N PRO A 423 33.13 -14.16 5.19
CA PRO A 423 33.82 -13.79 3.96
C PRO A 423 32.95 -12.80 3.17
N GLN A 424 33.40 -11.53 3.11
CA GLN A 424 32.74 -10.50 2.32
C GLN A 424 32.84 -10.86 0.84
N VAL A 425 31.79 -11.50 0.32
CA VAL A 425 31.64 -11.78 -1.11
C VAL A 425 31.70 -10.44 -1.84
N ARG A 426 32.79 -10.21 -2.58
CA ARG A 426 32.95 -9.04 -3.48
C ARG A 426 31.90 -9.13 -4.59
N SER A 427 30.67 -8.70 -4.31
CA SER A 427 29.70 -8.35 -5.34
C SER A 427 30.30 -7.16 -6.11
N GLY A 428 30.57 -7.37 -7.40
CA GLY A 428 31.17 -6.34 -8.25
C GLY A 428 30.34 -5.06 -8.20
N ARG A 429 30.99 -3.89 -8.23
CA ARG A 429 30.34 -2.57 -8.12
C ARG A 429 29.13 -2.46 -9.07
N ILE A 430 29.33 -2.93 -10.29
CA ILE A 430 28.34 -3.11 -11.38
C ILE A 430 27.11 -3.91 -10.92
N GLY A 431 27.28 -5.09 -10.31
CA GLY A 431 26.16 -5.96 -9.90
C GLY A 431 25.31 -5.40 -8.75
N ARG A 432 25.84 -4.46 -7.96
CA ARG A 432 25.04 -3.74 -6.95
C ARG A 432 24.20 -2.64 -7.60
N TRP A 433 24.79 -1.89 -8.53
CA TRP A 433 24.10 -0.87 -9.31
C TRP A 433 22.95 -1.47 -10.14
N TRP A 434 23.18 -2.59 -10.85
CA TRP A 434 22.11 -3.27 -11.59
C TRP A 434 20.92 -3.66 -10.72
N TRP A 435 21.13 -4.16 -9.50
CA TRP A 435 20.01 -4.53 -8.61
C TRP A 435 19.26 -3.30 -8.08
N GLN A 436 19.95 -2.19 -7.83
CA GLN A 436 19.31 -0.92 -7.47
C GLN A 436 18.53 -0.33 -8.66
N ALA A 437 19.08 -0.42 -9.87
CA ALA A 437 18.40 -0.03 -11.10
C ALA A 437 17.15 -0.89 -11.36
N LEU A 438 17.19 -2.21 -11.15
CA LEU A 438 16.01 -3.08 -11.26
C LEU A 438 14.94 -2.79 -10.20
N GLU A 439 15.32 -2.59 -8.93
CA GLU A 439 14.33 -2.29 -7.88
C GLU A 439 13.69 -0.90 -8.12
N GLY A 440 14.46 0.09 -8.60
CA GLY A 440 13.94 1.39 -9.06
C GLY A 440 13.03 1.28 -10.29
N LEU A 441 13.50 0.64 -11.36
CA LEU A 441 12.75 0.47 -12.62
C LEU A 441 11.46 -0.33 -12.43
N SER A 442 11.44 -1.30 -11.49
CA SER A 442 10.21 -2.03 -11.13
C SER A 442 9.12 -1.15 -10.49
N LEU A 443 9.48 0.05 -10.04
CA LEU A 443 8.60 1.01 -9.37
C LEU A 443 8.40 2.31 -10.18
N MET A 444 9.23 2.60 -11.18
CA MET A 444 9.10 3.79 -12.05
C MET A 444 7.76 3.86 -12.83
N PRO A 445 7.20 2.76 -13.38
CA PRO A 445 5.87 2.78 -14.00
C PRO A 445 4.73 3.18 -13.06
N LEU A 446 4.95 3.16 -11.74
CA LEU A 446 3.98 3.64 -10.75
C LEU A 446 3.98 5.17 -10.60
N GLY A 447 4.94 5.86 -11.23
CA GLY A 447 5.00 7.32 -11.27
C GLY A 447 4.49 7.94 -12.57
N ILE A 448 4.76 7.28 -13.71
CA ILE A 448 4.38 7.81 -15.02
C ILE A 448 2.91 7.50 -15.31
N SER A 449 2.14 8.51 -15.71
CA SER A 449 0.72 8.36 -16.06
C SER A 449 0.53 7.42 -17.24
N ALA A 450 -0.57 6.67 -17.22
CA ALA A 450 -1.01 5.87 -18.35
C ALA A 450 -1.34 6.72 -19.59
N VAL A 451 -1.65 8.01 -19.43
CA VAL A 451 -1.76 9.00 -20.53
C VAL A 451 -0.41 9.22 -21.17
N THR A 452 0.61 9.58 -20.38
CA THR A 452 2.00 9.77 -20.83
C THR A 452 2.54 8.52 -21.53
N LEU A 453 2.27 7.34 -20.94
CA LEU A 453 2.68 6.06 -21.49
C LEU A 453 1.92 5.71 -22.79
N GLY A 454 0.61 5.96 -22.83
CA GLY A 454 -0.24 5.79 -24.01
C GLY A 454 0.17 6.70 -25.17
N PHE A 455 0.48 7.97 -24.87
CA PHE A 455 1.00 8.94 -25.84
C PHE A 455 2.39 8.55 -26.36
N GLY A 456 3.34 8.21 -25.48
CA GLY A 456 4.66 7.72 -25.91
C GLY A 456 4.57 6.44 -26.76
N THR A 457 3.59 5.58 -26.47
CA THR A 457 3.32 4.36 -27.26
C THR A 457 2.66 4.69 -28.61
N PHE A 458 1.76 5.67 -28.64
CA PHE A 458 1.13 6.21 -29.86
C PHE A 458 2.18 6.83 -30.79
N LEU A 459 3.18 7.53 -30.25
CA LEU A 459 4.29 8.13 -30.99
C LEU A 459 5.27 7.09 -31.56
N THR A 460 5.35 5.89 -30.99
CA THR A 460 6.39 4.90 -31.30
C THR A 460 5.82 3.60 -31.85
N LEU A 461 5.34 2.71 -30.97
CA LEU A 461 4.94 1.35 -31.31
C LEU A 461 3.67 1.28 -32.17
N ARG A 462 2.79 2.30 -32.13
CA ARG A 462 1.59 2.35 -32.99
C ARG A 462 1.91 2.49 -34.48
N LEU A 463 3.10 2.98 -34.83
CA LEU A 463 3.58 3.05 -36.22
C LEU A 463 4.29 1.76 -36.67
N ALA A 464 4.81 0.97 -35.72
CA ALA A 464 5.52 -0.29 -35.98
C ALA A 464 4.63 -1.55 -35.82
N VAL A 465 3.48 -1.41 -35.14
CA VAL A 465 2.55 -2.51 -34.83
C VAL A 465 1.13 -2.04 -35.08
N GLU A 466 0.62 -2.32 -36.28
CA GLU A 466 -0.77 -2.04 -36.68
C GLU A 466 -1.79 -2.72 -35.74
N ASN A 467 -1.43 -3.89 -35.20
CA ASN A 467 -2.31 -4.67 -34.33
C ASN A 467 -2.42 -4.09 -32.91
N THR A 468 -3.24 -3.06 -32.79
CA THR A 468 -3.65 -2.42 -31.52
C THR A 468 -4.20 -3.40 -30.47
N GLN A 469 -4.66 -4.60 -30.85
CA GLN A 469 -5.16 -5.61 -29.91
C GLN A 469 -4.09 -6.22 -29.01
N ILE A 470 -2.81 -6.14 -29.40
CA ILE A 470 -1.62 -6.56 -28.62
C ILE A 470 -1.09 -5.37 -27.79
N LEU A 471 -1.16 -4.17 -28.36
CA LEU A 471 -0.55 -2.96 -27.82
C LEU A 471 -1.23 -2.48 -26.53
N VAL A 472 -2.57 -2.49 -26.48
CA VAL A 472 -3.33 -2.12 -25.26
C VAL A 472 -3.00 -3.05 -24.08
N PRO A 473 -3.06 -4.40 -24.19
CA PRO A 473 -2.62 -5.31 -23.13
C PRO A 473 -1.20 -5.07 -22.62
N ALA A 474 -0.24 -4.82 -23.52
CA ALA A 474 1.17 -4.64 -23.13
C ALA A 474 1.38 -3.36 -22.31
N VAL A 475 0.75 -2.25 -22.71
CA VAL A 475 0.79 -0.99 -21.95
C VAL A 475 0.07 -1.11 -20.60
N GLN A 476 -1.11 -1.75 -20.57
CA GLN A 476 -1.82 -2.03 -19.32
C GLN A 476 -1.00 -2.93 -18.37
N ALA A 477 -0.23 -3.89 -18.91
CA ALA A 477 0.64 -4.74 -18.11
C ALA A 477 1.80 -3.97 -17.45
N VAL A 478 2.35 -2.95 -18.12
CA VAL A 478 3.35 -2.04 -17.54
C VAL A 478 2.79 -1.29 -16.32
N VAL A 479 1.54 -0.82 -16.38
CA VAL A 479 0.85 -0.14 -15.27
C VAL A 479 0.55 -1.10 -14.11
N ALA A 480 0.19 -2.36 -14.39
CA ALA A 480 -0.11 -3.37 -13.37
C ALA A 480 1.14 -3.97 -12.69
N LEU A 481 2.29 -4.00 -13.37
CA LEU A 481 3.53 -4.65 -12.92
C LEU A 481 4.05 -4.20 -11.54
N PRO A 482 4.06 -2.90 -11.16
CA PRO A 482 4.45 -2.45 -9.82
C PRO A 482 3.54 -2.96 -8.69
N LEU A 483 2.29 -3.32 -8.99
CA LEU A 483 1.34 -3.87 -8.02
C LEU A 483 1.50 -5.39 -7.89
N VAL A 484 1.65 -6.11 -9.01
CA VAL A 484 1.99 -7.55 -9.02
C VAL A 484 3.29 -7.82 -8.26
N THR A 485 4.35 -7.06 -8.56
CA THR A 485 5.64 -7.21 -7.88
C THR A 485 5.54 -6.92 -6.38
N ARG A 486 4.83 -5.86 -5.97
CA ARG A 486 4.57 -5.54 -4.55
C ARG A 486 3.73 -6.59 -3.82
N ALA A 487 2.83 -7.31 -4.51
CA ALA A 487 2.07 -8.41 -3.92
C ALA A 487 2.94 -9.66 -3.70
N MET A 488 3.80 -10.02 -4.66
CA MET A 488 4.60 -11.25 -4.61
C MET A 488 5.91 -11.12 -3.82
N LEU A 489 6.62 -9.99 -3.95
CA LEU A 489 7.97 -9.80 -3.39
C LEU A 489 8.06 -10.00 -1.86
N PRO A 490 7.10 -9.55 -1.02
CA PRO A 490 7.14 -9.81 0.41
C PRO A 490 6.98 -11.30 0.77
N VAL A 491 6.19 -12.05 -0.02
CA VAL A 491 5.97 -13.48 0.20
C VAL A 491 7.22 -14.26 -0.22
N LEU A 492 7.80 -13.96 -1.39
CA LEU A 492 9.04 -14.58 -1.86
C LEU A 492 10.23 -14.28 -0.93
N ARG A 493 10.31 -13.07 -0.36
CA ARG A 493 11.32 -12.70 0.67
C ARG A 493 11.07 -13.37 2.04
N ALA A 494 9.88 -13.93 2.28
CA ALA A 494 9.53 -14.62 3.54
C ALA A 494 9.72 -16.16 3.49
N ILE A 495 10.01 -16.75 2.33
CA ILE A 495 10.28 -18.19 2.19
C ILE A 495 11.64 -18.51 2.85
N ASN A 496 11.62 -19.39 3.85
CA ASN A 496 12.81 -19.77 4.61
C ASN A 496 13.82 -20.53 3.71
N PRO A 497 15.08 -20.05 3.57
CA PRO A 497 16.11 -20.71 2.75
C PRO A 497 16.33 -22.19 3.09
N ARG A 498 16.17 -22.58 4.37
CA ARG A 498 16.33 -23.96 4.85
C ARG A 498 15.42 -24.97 4.15
N LEU A 499 14.27 -24.55 3.63
CA LEU A 499 13.37 -25.43 2.87
C LEU A 499 13.97 -25.83 1.51
N ARG A 500 14.72 -24.91 0.87
CA ARG A 500 15.44 -25.19 -0.38
C ARG A 500 16.66 -26.07 -0.14
N GLU A 501 17.34 -25.84 0.98
CA GLU A 501 18.50 -26.64 1.43
C GLU A 501 18.08 -28.08 1.76
N ALA A 502 17.01 -28.26 2.54
CA ALA A 502 16.45 -29.59 2.83
C ALA A 502 15.99 -30.33 1.56
N ALA A 503 15.33 -29.64 0.62
CA ALA A 503 14.97 -30.23 -0.67
C ALA A 503 16.21 -30.69 -1.48
N ALA A 504 17.30 -29.90 -1.47
CA ALA A 504 18.54 -30.27 -2.15
C ALA A 504 19.24 -31.46 -1.47
N CYS A 505 19.21 -31.57 -0.14
CA CYS A 505 19.69 -32.76 0.59
C CYS A 505 18.89 -34.02 0.26
N LEU A 506 17.60 -33.88 -0.09
CA LEU A 506 16.74 -34.97 -0.58
C LEU A 506 16.89 -35.19 -2.11
N GLY A 507 18.00 -34.77 -2.72
CA GLY A 507 18.29 -34.96 -4.14
C GLY A 507 17.46 -34.10 -5.11
N ALA A 508 16.67 -33.13 -4.64
CA ALA A 508 15.88 -32.28 -5.53
C ALA A 508 16.76 -31.21 -6.21
N GLY A 509 16.99 -31.39 -7.51
CA GLY A 509 17.64 -30.39 -8.36
C GLY A 509 16.93 -29.03 -8.37
N PRO A 510 17.57 -27.96 -8.91
CA PRO A 510 17.13 -26.57 -8.77
C PRO A 510 15.70 -26.32 -9.21
N VAL A 511 15.30 -26.88 -10.36
CA VAL A 511 13.96 -26.71 -10.93
C VAL A 511 12.93 -27.44 -10.06
N ARG A 512 13.23 -28.66 -9.59
CA ARG A 512 12.35 -29.42 -8.70
C ARG A 512 12.17 -28.70 -7.36
N SER A 513 13.24 -28.21 -6.75
CA SER A 513 13.22 -27.41 -5.51
C SER A 513 12.44 -26.09 -5.68
N PHE A 514 12.59 -25.41 -6.82
CA PHE A 514 11.77 -24.24 -7.15
C PHE A 514 10.28 -24.57 -7.28
N LEU A 515 9.92 -25.61 -8.04
CA LEU A 515 8.52 -25.97 -8.29
C LEU A 515 7.82 -26.49 -7.01
N THR A 516 8.48 -27.29 -6.18
CA THR A 516 7.88 -27.87 -4.97
C THR A 516 7.84 -26.90 -3.78
N VAL A 517 8.82 -26.01 -3.64
CA VAL A 517 8.92 -25.05 -2.53
C VAL A 517 8.51 -23.65 -2.97
N ASP A 518 9.32 -22.98 -3.80
CA ASP A 518 9.14 -21.56 -4.13
C ASP A 518 7.79 -21.29 -4.80
N ALA A 519 7.49 -21.98 -5.89
CA ALA A 519 6.28 -21.78 -6.67
C ALA A 519 5.02 -22.17 -5.88
N ARG A 520 5.03 -23.32 -5.19
CA ARG A 520 3.87 -23.80 -4.41
C ARG A 520 3.57 -22.91 -3.20
N MET A 521 4.58 -22.30 -2.58
CA MET A 521 4.38 -21.30 -1.52
C MET A 521 3.99 -19.91 -2.07
N ALA A 522 4.40 -19.57 -3.29
CA ALA A 522 4.03 -18.33 -3.96
C ALA A 522 2.63 -18.35 -4.60
N LEU A 523 2.08 -19.52 -4.94
CA LEU A 523 0.82 -19.66 -5.67
C LEU A 523 -0.38 -18.88 -5.07
N PRO A 524 -0.60 -18.83 -3.74
CA PRO A 524 -1.66 -17.98 -3.17
C PRO A 524 -1.40 -16.48 -3.38
N ALA A 525 -0.13 -16.05 -3.37
CA ALA A 525 0.25 -14.67 -3.64
C ALA A 525 0.15 -14.31 -5.13
N LEU A 526 0.34 -15.28 -6.03
CA LEU A 526 0.06 -15.14 -7.46
C LEU A 526 -1.44 -14.92 -7.70
N GLY A 527 -2.32 -15.65 -6.99
CA GLY A 527 -3.78 -15.42 -7.04
C GLY A 527 -4.20 -14.04 -6.54
N VAL A 528 -3.60 -13.55 -5.45
CA VAL A 528 -3.77 -12.15 -4.99
C VAL A 528 -3.34 -11.16 -6.07
N ALA A 529 -2.15 -11.36 -6.64
CA ALA A 529 -1.58 -10.49 -7.67
C ALA A 529 -2.41 -10.48 -8.96
N ALA A 530 -3.00 -11.62 -9.33
CA ALA A 530 -3.86 -11.75 -10.50
C ALA A 530 -5.12 -10.89 -10.38
N GLY A 531 -5.77 -10.91 -9.21
CA GLY A 531 -6.93 -10.06 -8.93
C GLY A 531 -6.62 -8.58 -9.03
N PHE A 532 -5.53 -8.12 -8.41
CA PHE A 532 -5.10 -6.72 -8.52
C PHE A 532 -4.72 -6.33 -9.97
N GLY A 533 -3.99 -7.18 -10.70
CA GLY A 533 -3.62 -6.90 -12.08
C GLY A 533 -4.83 -6.81 -13.02
N LEU A 534 -5.79 -7.74 -12.88
CA LEU A 534 -7.01 -7.78 -13.70
C LEU A 534 -7.93 -6.59 -13.39
N ALA A 535 -8.14 -6.26 -12.10
CA ALA A 535 -8.98 -5.13 -11.71
C ALA A 535 -8.41 -3.78 -12.21
N VAL A 536 -7.09 -3.60 -12.11
CA VAL A 536 -6.41 -2.39 -12.62
C VAL A 536 -6.49 -2.31 -14.14
N ALA A 537 -6.25 -3.40 -14.86
CA ALA A 537 -6.32 -3.40 -16.32
C ALA A 537 -7.75 -3.21 -16.88
N LEU A 538 -8.79 -3.69 -16.18
CA LEU A 538 -10.19 -3.37 -16.51
C LEU A 538 -10.52 -1.88 -16.27
N GLY A 539 -9.88 -1.26 -15.28
CA GLY A 539 -10.06 0.15 -14.96
C GLY A 539 -9.20 1.13 -15.75
N GLU A 540 -8.27 0.63 -16.57
CA GLU A 540 -7.23 1.45 -17.20
C GLU A 540 -7.76 2.20 -18.44
N PHE A 541 -8.23 3.43 -18.19
CA PHE A 541 -8.79 4.36 -19.17
C PHE A 541 -7.76 5.30 -19.83
N GLY A 542 -6.68 5.66 -19.14
CA GLY A 542 -5.69 6.62 -19.63
C GLY A 542 -5.03 6.14 -20.90
N ALA A 543 -4.34 5.00 -20.83
CA ALA A 543 -3.66 4.42 -22.00
C ALA A 543 -4.63 3.98 -23.09
N SER A 544 -5.78 3.41 -22.71
CA SER A 544 -6.76 2.92 -23.68
C SER A 544 -7.43 4.05 -24.48
N SER A 545 -7.56 5.26 -23.92
CA SER A 545 -8.13 6.42 -24.64
C SER A 545 -7.33 6.90 -25.86
N PHE A 546 -6.04 6.54 -25.99
CA PHE A 546 -5.19 6.81 -27.17
C PHE A 546 -5.11 5.62 -28.14
N LEU A 547 -5.18 4.41 -27.62
CA LEU A 547 -4.80 3.18 -28.33
C LEU A 547 -6.00 2.32 -28.77
N ALA A 548 -7.13 2.41 -28.05
CA ALA A 548 -8.35 1.63 -28.30
C ALA A 548 -9.27 2.36 -29.33
N THR A 549 -8.74 2.59 -30.54
CA THR A 549 -9.48 3.22 -31.65
C THR A 549 -10.22 2.19 -32.51
N GLY A 550 -11.26 2.63 -33.25
CA GLY A 550 -12.04 1.74 -34.11
C GLY A 550 -12.77 0.66 -33.32
N THR A 551 -12.93 -0.53 -33.91
CA THR A 551 -13.61 -1.72 -33.35
C THR A 551 -13.00 -2.23 -32.05
N ASN A 552 -11.77 -1.84 -31.71
CA ASN A 552 -11.05 -2.25 -30.49
C ASN A 552 -11.36 -1.38 -29.25
N GLN A 553 -12.36 -0.49 -29.31
CA GLN A 553 -12.78 0.34 -28.17
C GLN A 553 -13.12 -0.50 -26.92
N THR A 554 -12.65 -0.03 -25.76
CA THR A 554 -12.97 -0.60 -24.45
C THR A 554 -14.15 0.12 -23.81
N LEU A 555 -14.82 -0.54 -22.85
CA LEU A 555 -15.99 -0.02 -22.15
C LEU A 555 -15.71 1.28 -21.35
N PRO A 556 -14.55 1.49 -20.70
CA PRO A 556 -14.20 2.81 -20.13
C PRO A 556 -14.21 3.93 -21.18
N VAL A 557 -13.68 3.68 -22.39
CA VAL A 557 -13.65 4.66 -23.49
C VAL A 557 -15.05 4.90 -24.06
N LEU A 558 -15.88 3.85 -24.14
CA LEU A 558 -17.27 3.97 -24.55
C LEU A 558 -18.10 4.82 -23.55
N ILE A 559 -17.89 4.65 -22.24
CA ILE A 559 -18.57 5.43 -21.20
C ILE A 559 -18.16 6.92 -21.28
N GLU A 560 -16.87 7.24 -21.50
CA GLU A 560 -16.45 8.64 -21.70
C GLU A 560 -17.08 9.26 -22.95
N ARG A 561 -17.13 8.50 -24.06
CA ARG A 561 -17.81 8.95 -25.29
C ARG A 561 -19.30 9.19 -25.08
N LEU A 562 -19.96 8.39 -24.23
CA LEU A 562 -21.37 8.59 -23.88
C LEU A 562 -21.61 9.77 -22.94
N ILE A 563 -20.78 9.99 -21.92
CA ILE A 563 -20.97 11.10 -20.95
C ILE A 563 -20.65 12.49 -21.56
N ASN A 564 -19.83 12.53 -22.62
CA ASN A 564 -19.37 13.76 -23.28
C ASN A 564 -20.05 14.03 -24.64
N ARG A 565 -20.91 13.13 -25.15
CA ARG A 565 -21.76 13.39 -26.33
C ARG A 565 -23.17 13.84 -25.92
N PRO A 566 -23.65 15.03 -26.35
CA PRO A 566 -25.04 15.44 -26.16
C PRO A 566 -26.02 14.40 -26.74
N GLY A 567 -27.12 14.14 -26.03
CA GLY A 567 -28.20 13.26 -26.48
C GLY A 567 -29.07 12.74 -25.33
N PRO A 568 -30.40 12.58 -25.52
CA PRO A 568 -31.35 12.28 -24.44
C PRO A 568 -31.21 10.86 -23.86
N GLY A 569 -30.57 9.93 -24.57
CA GLY A 569 -30.26 8.58 -24.07
C GLY A 569 -28.84 8.42 -23.51
N ASN A 570 -27.85 9.14 -24.07
CA ASN A 570 -26.43 8.86 -23.87
C ASN A 570 -26.01 8.87 -22.39
N TYR A 571 -26.55 9.80 -21.59
CA TYR A 571 -26.23 9.91 -20.18
C TYR A 571 -26.79 8.75 -19.34
N GLY A 572 -28.03 8.31 -19.63
CA GLY A 572 -28.63 7.11 -19.02
C GLY A 572 -27.85 5.84 -19.38
N MET A 573 -27.47 5.71 -20.64
CA MET A 573 -26.60 4.63 -21.13
C MET A 573 -25.24 4.64 -20.43
N ALA A 574 -24.60 5.80 -20.25
CA ALA A 574 -23.34 5.92 -19.52
C ALA A 574 -23.44 5.43 -18.06
N MET A 575 -24.56 5.73 -17.37
CA MET A 575 -24.81 5.23 -16.01
C MET A 575 -25.00 3.70 -16.00
N ALA A 576 -25.83 3.15 -16.90
CA ALA A 576 -26.05 1.71 -17.01
C ALA A 576 -24.76 0.93 -17.34
N ALA A 577 -23.94 1.42 -18.27
CA ALA A 577 -22.63 0.87 -18.60
C ALA A 577 -21.63 0.96 -17.43
N SER A 578 -21.69 2.05 -16.65
CA SER A 578 -20.85 2.23 -15.46
C SER A 578 -21.19 1.26 -14.34
N VAL A 579 -22.48 0.92 -14.17
CA VAL A 579 -22.91 -0.12 -13.22
C VAL A 579 -22.45 -1.51 -13.67
N ILE A 580 -22.53 -1.83 -14.97
CA ILE A 580 -22.03 -3.10 -15.51
C ILE A 580 -20.51 -3.23 -15.28
N LEU A 581 -19.74 -2.21 -15.64
CA LEU A 581 -18.29 -2.21 -15.51
C LEU A 581 -17.84 -2.19 -14.03
N GLY A 582 -18.45 -1.35 -13.20
CA GLY A 582 -18.17 -1.29 -11.76
C GLY A 582 -18.53 -2.59 -11.03
N GLY A 583 -19.65 -3.22 -11.42
CA GLY A 583 -20.08 -4.52 -10.92
C GLY A 583 -19.11 -5.64 -11.30
N LEU A 584 -18.61 -5.65 -12.53
CA LEU A 584 -17.57 -6.60 -12.98
C LEU A 584 -16.27 -6.44 -12.17
N CYS A 585 -15.74 -5.23 -12.04
CA CYS A 585 -14.52 -4.97 -11.28
C CYS A 585 -14.66 -5.33 -9.79
N GLY A 586 -15.80 -4.96 -9.18
CA GLY A 586 -16.12 -5.31 -7.79
C GLY A 586 -16.26 -6.82 -7.57
N GLY A 587 -16.99 -7.51 -8.46
CA GLY A 587 -17.18 -8.96 -8.40
C GLY A 587 -15.88 -9.74 -8.53
N LEU A 588 -15.00 -9.35 -9.47
CA LEU A 588 -13.68 -9.95 -9.64
C LEU A 588 -12.78 -9.74 -8.40
N MET A 589 -12.79 -8.54 -7.82
CA MET A 589 -12.03 -8.28 -6.59
C MET A 589 -12.55 -9.09 -5.40
N LEU A 590 -13.87 -9.19 -5.22
CA LEU A 590 -14.50 -10.01 -4.17
C LEU A 590 -14.18 -11.49 -4.35
N LEU A 591 -14.20 -12.00 -5.58
CA LEU A 591 -13.75 -13.35 -5.91
C LEU A 591 -12.30 -13.57 -5.49
N CYS A 592 -11.39 -12.67 -5.87
CA CYS A 592 -9.97 -12.76 -5.51
C CYS A 592 -9.72 -12.63 -4.00
N GLU A 593 -10.44 -11.79 -3.25
CA GLU A 593 -10.35 -11.74 -1.79
C GLU A 593 -10.90 -13.04 -1.14
N SER A 594 -11.97 -13.63 -1.68
CA SER A 594 -12.52 -14.91 -1.20
C SER A 594 -11.54 -16.08 -1.39
N LEU A 595 -10.79 -16.09 -2.50
CA LEU A 595 -9.72 -17.06 -2.75
C LEU A 595 -8.51 -16.81 -1.84
N SER A 596 -8.16 -15.54 -1.62
CA SER A 596 -7.03 -15.13 -0.77
C SER A 596 -7.23 -15.40 0.72
N THR A 597 -8.48 -15.41 1.18
CA THR A 597 -8.84 -15.68 2.57
C THR A 597 -8.90 -17.17 2.91
N ARG A 598 -8.93 -18.06 1.91
CA ARG A 598 -8.77 -19.53 2.07
C ARG A 598 -7.32 -19.93 2.39
N ARG A 599 -6.78 -19.40 3.50
CA ARG A 599 -5.61 -20.02 4.15
C ARG A 599 -5.97 -21.44 4.60
N PRO A 600 -5.08 -22.44 4.49
CA PRO A 600 -5.37 -23.79 4.97
C PRO A 600 -5.57 -23.77 6.49
N ALA A 601 -6.79 -24.09 6.94
CA ALA A 601 -7.22 -23.99 8.35
C ALA A 601 -6.35 -24.82 9.32
N GLY A 602 -5.66 -25.84 8.82
CA GLY A 602 -4.68 -26.62 9.56
C GLY A 602 -3.53 -25.80 10.15
N ALA A 603 -3.23 -24.59 9.65
CA ALA A 603 -2.19 -23.73 10.21
C ALA A 603 -2.57 -23.15 11.59
N ASP A 604 -3.80 -22.63 11.73
CA ASP A 604 -4.30 -22.12 13.00
C ASP A 604 -4.70 -23.26 13.95
N ASN A 605 -5.19 -24.39 13.42
CA ASN A 605 -5.42 -25.58 14.25
C ASN A 605 -4.11 -26.15 14.83
N LYS A 606 -3.03 -26.27 14.03
CA LYS A 606 -1.71 -26.67 14.55
C LYS A 606 -1.15 -25.64 15.55
N ARG A 607 -1.44 -24.35 15.40
CA ARG A 607 -1.07 -23.33 16.40
C ARG A 607 -1.83 -23.48 17.72
N LYS A 608 -3.13 -23.83 17.68
CA LYS A 608 -3.87 -24.21 18.89
C LYS A 608 -3.26 -25.45 19.52
N VAL A 609 -3.18 -26.57 18.79
CA VAL A 609 -2.64 -27.84 19.31
C VAL A 609 -1.24 -27.69 19.93
N VAL A 610 -0.34 -26.90 19.33
CA VAL A 610 1.00 -26.63 19.90
C VAL A 610 0.93 -25.71 21.12
N ALA A 611 0.04 -24.72 21.17
CA ALA A 611 -0.15 -23.89 22.35
C ALA A 611 -0.81 -24.66 23.52
N ASP A 612 -1.79 -25.51 23.22
CA ASP A 612 -2.49 -26.36 24.17
C ASP A 612 -1.55 -27.45 24.71
N ALA A 613 -0.67 -28.02 23.86
CA ALA A 613 0.38 -28.93 24.28
C ALA A 613 1.44 -28.23 25.17
N ALA A 614 1.86 -27.01 24.80
CA ALA A 614 2.78 -26.22 25.62
C ALA A 614 2.16 -25.83 26.98
N ALA A 615 0.86 -25.54 27.03
CA ALA A 615 0.13 -25.28 28.26
C ALA A 615 0.06 -26.53 29.16
N ARG A 616 -0.20 -27.72 28.59
CA ARG A 616 -0.18 -29.00 29.31
C ARG A 616 1.21 -29.33 29.86
N ALA A 617 2.25 -29.17 29.06
CA ALA A 617 3.64 -29.37 29.50
C ALA A 617 4.04 -28.37 30.60
N GLY A 618 3.63 -27.11 30.48
CA GLY A 618 3.81 -26.09 31.52
C GLY A 618 3.13 -26.47 32.83
N ALA A 619 1.88 -26.92 32.79
CA ALA A 619 1.16 -27.42 33.97
C ALA A 619 1.85 -28.63 34.63
N GLN A 620 2.35 -29.58 33.84
CA GLN A 620 3.11 -30.73 34.36
C GLN A 620 4.42 -30.32 35.03
N SER A 621 5.11 -29.29 34.52
CA SER A 621 6.35 -28.80 35.13
C SER A 621 6.17 -28.09 36.50
N VAL A 622 4.95 -27.71 36.87
CA VAL A 622 4.64 -27.05 38.15
C VAL A 622 4.33 -28.05 39.28
N ASN A 623 3.87 -29.27 38.94
CA ASN A 623 3.59 -30.34 39.91
C ASN A 623 4.78 -31.25 40.23
N ALA A 624 5.96 -31.01 39.64
CA ALA A 624 7.17 -31.78 39.91
C ALA A 624 7.82 -31.33 41.23
N GLN A 625 7.37 -31.88 42.36
CA GLN A 625 8.03 -31.69 43.65
C GLN A 625 9.48 -32.24 43.60
N PRO A 626 10.50 -31.46 44.01
CA PRO A 626 11.87 -31.94 44.00
C PRO A 626 12.06 -33.04 45.06
N ALA A 627 12.58 -34.19 44.64
CA ALA A 627 12.87 -35.29 45.55
C ALA A 627 13.86 -34.86 46.65
N SER A 628 13.47 -35.02 47.91
CA SER A 628 14.26 -34.59 49.06
C SER A 628 15.53 -35.45 49.22
N ALA A 629 16.68 -34.87 48.89
CA ALA A 629 17.97 -35.47 49.19
C ALA A 629 18.12 -35.61 50.72
N ARG A 630 18.24 -36.84 51.22
CA ARG A 630 18.49 -37.11 52.63
C ARG A 630 19.91 -36.66 53.00
N LEU A 631 20.02 -35.52 53.70
CA LEU A 631 21.21 -35.19 54.48
C LEU A 631 21.05 -35.75 55.90
N GLY A 632 22.17 -36.17 56.49
CA GLY A 632 22.19 -36.94 57.73
C GLY A 632 21.72 -36.16 58.96
N SER A 633 21.17 -36.89 59.93
CA SER A 633 20.75 -36.35 61.23
C SER A 633 21.96 -35.94 62.07
N ALA A 634 22.08 -34.64 62.36
CA ALA A 634 22.90 -34.12 63.44
C ALA A 634 21.97 -33.47 64.48
N GLN A 635 22.06 -33.91 65.74
CA GLN A 635 21.24 -33.37 66.83
C GLN A 635 21.86 -32.08 67.39
N PRO A 636 21.12 -30.97 67.51
CA PRO A 636 21.51 -29.86 68.36
C PRO A 636 21.01 -30.10 69.79
N ALA A 637 21.92 -30.03 70.78
CA ALA A 637 21.59 -30.21 72.19
C ALA A 637 21.11 -28.90 72.85
N SER A 638 20.04 -29.01 73.63
CA SER A 638 19.66 -28.19 74.79
C SER A 638 20.13 -26.72 74.90
N ALA A 639 19.19 -25.79 74.75
CA ALA A 639 19.08 -24.59 75.59
C ALA A 639 17.59 -24.26 75.82
N LYS A 640 17.23 -23.76 77.01
CA LYS A 640 15.84 -23.40 77.41
C LYS A 640 15.71 -21.87 77.64
N PRO A 641 14.50 -21.31 77.87
CA PRO A 641 14.09 -20.09 77.18
C PRO A 641 14.17 -18.81 78.01
N ALA A 642 14.05 -17.67 77.32
CA ALA A 642 13.66 -16.39 77.92
C ALA A 642 12.41 -15.84 77.21
N SER A 643 11.45 -15.31 77.96
CA SER A 643 10.12 -14.92 77.49
C SER A 643 9.82 -13.44 77.77
N VAL A 644 9.43 -12.67 76.75
CA VAL A 644 8.85 -11.32 76.92
C VAL A 644 7.67 -11.14 75.96
N LYS A 645 6.57 -10.56 76.45
CA LYS A 645 5.36 -10.19 75.67
C LYS A 645 5.43 -8.72 75.22
N PRO A 646 4.67 -8.31 74.18
CA PRO A 646 4.77 -6.97 73.61
C PRO A 646 4.03 -5.89 74.43
N ALA A 647 4.55 -4.65 74.34
CA ALA A 647 3.93 -3.40 74.79
C ALA A 647 4.01 -2.42 73.60
N SER A 648 2.91 -2.13 72.90
CA SER A 648 1.97 -1.03 73.16
C SER A 648 2.58 0.36 72.94
N ALA A 649 2.28 0.95 71.77
CA ALA A 649 2.71 2.31 71.44
C ALA A 649 1.83 3.38 72.13
N GLN A 650 2.46 4.47 72.58
CA GLN A 650 1.76 5.61 73.17
C GLN A 650 2.36 6.93 72.63
N ARG A 651 1.55 7.97 72.50
CA ARG A 651 1.96 9.26 71.90
C ARG A 651 2.72 10.11 72.93
N GLY A 652 3.77 10.81 72.48
CA GLY A 652 4.45 11.85 73.24
C GLY A 652 4.99 12.93 72.30
N SER A 653 4.70 14.20 72.61
CA SER A 653 5.16 15.38 71.86
C SER A 653 6.45 15.95 72.47
N GLY A 654 7.39 16.38 71.62
CA GLY A 654 8.63 17.05 72.03
C GLY A 654 9.15 17.97 70.93
N GLN A 655 9.89 19.01 71.29
CA GLN A 655 10.21 20.16 70.44
C GLN A 655 11.66 20.66 70.69
N LEU A 656 12.30 21.25 69.67
CA LEU A 656 13.62 21.93 69.71
C LEU A 656 14.85 21.01 70.02
N ALA A 657 16.11 21.36 69.68
CA ALA A 657 16.66 22.34 68.71
C ALA A 657 18.16 22.07 68.41
N SER A 658 18.69 22.68 67.34
CA SER A 658 20.12 22.87 67.00
C SER A 658 20.92 21.60 66.58
N ALA A 659 22.04 21.66 65.86
CA ALA A 659 22.87 22.81 65.45
C ALA A 659 23.34 22.77 63.96
N LYS A 660 24.22 23.71 63.58
CA LYS A 660 24.70 24.13 62.23
C LYS A 660 26.25 23.98 62.17
N PRO A 661 27.07 24.52 61.22
CA PRO A 661 26.85 25.07 59.86
C PRO A 661 27.92 24.68 58.78
N ALA A 662 27.67 25.07 57.51
CA ALA A 662 28.66 25.51 56.50
C ALA A 662 27.88 26.18 55.31
N SER A 663 27.80 27.52 55.18
CA SER A 663 28.68 28.43 54.38
C SER A 663 28.57 28.26 52.84
N ALA A 664 28.51 29.29 51.97
CA ALA A 664 28.28 30.75 52.01
C ALA A 664 28.19 31.22 50.51
N GLN A 665 27.15 31.92 50.03
CA GLN A 665 26.99 33.40 49.88
C GLN A 665 27.89 34.10 48.82
N PRO A 666 27.57 35.33 48.31
CA PRO A 666 26.29 36.10 48.32
C PRO A 666 25.87 36.84 47.00
N ALA A 667 24.57 37.23 46.91
CA ALA A 667 23.94 38.49 46.40
C ALA A 667 24.36 39.16 45.05
N SER A 668 23.69 40.19 44.46
CA SER A 668 22.60 41.12 44.87
C SER A 668 21.82 41.69 43.61
N VAL A 669 20.54 42.11 43.63
CA VAL A 669 19.95 43.49 43.83
C VAL A 669 20.26 44.51 42.69
N GLN A 670 19.38 45.34 42.07
CA GLN A 670 17.89 45.52 41.98
C GLN A 670 17.50 46.38 40.70
N PRO A 671 16.20 46.59 40.34
CA PRO A 671 15.76 47.25 39.08
C PRO A 671 15.05 48.64 39.21
N ALA A 672 14.90 49.43 38.11
CA ALA A 672 13.84 50.47 37.91
C ALA A 672 13.77 51.09 36.47
N SER A 673 12.57 51.63 36.13
CA SER A 673 12.16 52.66 35.09
C SER A 673 12.52 52.50 33.59
N ALA A 674 11.74 52.91 32.56
CA ALA A 674 10.41 53.55 32.35
C ALA A 674 10.31 55.10 32.13
N GLN A 675 10.06 55.54 30.88
CA GLN A 675 9.36 56.75 30.33
C GLN A 675 9.57 56.78 28.77
N SER A 676 8.60 56.95 27.84
CA SER A 676 7.77 58.11 27.42
C SER A 676 8.57 59.29 26.82
N ALA A 677 8.21 59.98 25.72
CA ALA A 677 7.05 59.99 24.78
C ALA A 677 7.55 60.42 23.35
N GLY A 678 6.76 60.78 22.32
CA GLY A 678 5.34 61.12 22.17
C GLY A 678 4.92 61.31 20.69
N ALA A 679 3.85 62.07 20.39
CA ALA A 679 3.10 62.00 19.12
C ALA A 679 2.94 63.31 18.31
N ARG A 680 2.56 63.17 17.01
CA ARG A 680 1.87 64.10 16.07
C ARG A 680 1.92 63.50 14.64
N CYS A 681 1.14 63.89 13.62
CA CYS A 681 -0.27 64.33 13.53
C CYS A 681 -0.75 64.24 12.05
N ALA A 682 -2.01 64.61 11.79
CA ALA A 682 -2.76 64.50 10.52
C ALA A 682 -2.11 65.09 9.24
N GLY A 683 -2.56 64.61 8.08
CA GLY A 683 -2.32 65.21 6.76
C GLY A 683 -3.28 64.68 5.68
N THR A 684 -3.93 65.57 4.94
CA THR A 684 -4.99 65.26 3.95
C THR A 684 -4.66 65.77 2.54
N ASN A 685 -4.85 64.93 1.51
CA ASN A 685 -5.29 65.29 0.14
C ASN A 685 -5.70 63.98 -0.58
N THR A 686 -6.71 63.81 -1.44
CA THR A 686 -7.55 64.62 -2.39
C THR A 686 -6.91 65.10 -3.69
N ASN A 687 -7.47 64.61 -4.82
CA ASN A 687 -7.38 65.07 -6.22
C ASN A 687 -5.99 64.97 -6.90
N HIS A 688 -5.80 64.89 -8.24
CA HIS A 688 -6.64 64.83 -9.47
C HIS A 688 -5.81 64.05 -10.56
N LEU A 689 -6.25 63.63 -11.76
CA LEU A 689 -7.52 63.64 -12.54
C LEU A 689 -8.09 62.19 -12.64
N ARG A 690 -9.08 61.73 -13.43
CA ARG A 690 -9.86 62.10 -14.65
C ARG A 690 -9.19 61.80 -16.03
N GLU A 691 -10.06 61.64 -17.06
CA GLU A 691 -9.85 61.32 -18.50
C GLU A 691 -9.44 59.85 -18.81
N GLY A 692 -10.04 59.16 -19.80
CA GLY A 692 -11.27 59.47 -20.56
C GLY A 692 -11.48 58.55 -21.79
N GLU A 693 -12.72 58.12 -22.06
CA GLU A 693 -13.26 57.67 -23.37
C GLU A 693 -12.57 56.44 -24.06
N SER A 694 -13.16 55.76 -25.07
CA SER A 694 -14.55 55.67 -25.57
C SER A 694 -14.79 54.34 -26.35
N GLN A 695 -16.07 53.98 -26.47
CA GLN A 695 -16.76 53.38 -27.65
C GLN A 695 -16.35 52.06 -28.35
N ASP A 696 -17.40 51.28 -28.60
CA ASP A 696 -17.82 50.65 -29.87
C ASP A 696 -16.88 49.72 -30.67
N ALA A 697 -17.05 48.39 -30.48
CA ALA A 697 -17.11 47.36 -31.54
C ALA A 697 -17.69 46.04 -31.00
#